data_AF-A4SB11-F1
#
_entry.id   AF-A4SB11-F1
#
_cell.length_a   1.000
_cell.length_b   1.000
_cell.length_c   1.000
_cell.angle_alpha   90.00
_cell.angle_beta   90.00
_cell.angle_gamma   90.00
#
_symmetry.space_group_name_H-M   'P 1'
#
loop_
_entity.id
_entity.type
_entity.pdbx_description
1 polymer ?
#
loop_
_entity_poly.entity_id
_entity_poly.type
_entity_poly.pdbx_seq_one_letter_code
_entity_poly.pdbx_strand_id
1 'polypeptide(L)'
;MHDGKYYNDAEPVISDSEYDGMRARYDAIAAAHPTAAKAGGARARVGATPDGASGLEKIAHAVPMRSLGNAFDVGQVEAFMKRVEKLRGETEGEAATTTAIEYCAEPKVDGASASLRYENGELVYAVSRGDGEMGEDVTRHLIGARGVPMKLAEPYPAVLEIRGEVHVADEDFQRVNAERAATGLRVFKNARNAAAGAMRTLVVDDNQMPLRFLAYGWGAVGASNEETNAPWRTQSEFLSAFLPAQGFDAVPFLGVAKTIGELIEAYDALEIARPTMPYEIDGVVYKVNSVELQTALGADARQPRWAIAHKFTAMSAVTTLRAIEIQVGRTGALTPVALLDPVDIGGASISRATLHNFDEIARKHLKVGAQVTVERAGDVIPRVVSLAGDDLAEASAYAEDIKPLPEWLPPSKCPDCGSSVVRAPLSASKTAMGSIVRCTGGLKCPSQSMERLLHFCARDALDIRGLARGTLETLHREGVVKTPADIFTLERRFGPDSGDAVPTWWRYAGVKNSKGEIKHGSDGLKQSAVKLFQAIEVRRQGVPLHRFIYALGIPNIGAHTAKVLATHYGSLAAFKKAALAAAKGGPASLAHAALTHVDGVGPVLAQSLVDFWGEPGNAFIVDEIIATGVVVLDADASSSKNQPSPRFAEPASSSSVSPTPSPTVPSPEPTADLRGMKILFTGTIDGFSRDDVHDLIRAAGGDVASTLSRKTALVVAGVGAGPSKLAKARDLAVPIVDASRFVSALTSGDGSLPL
;
A
#
# COMPACT_ATOMS: atom_id res chain seq x y z
N MET A 1 -2.48 4.95 11.62
CA MET A 1 -2.51 4.67 10.17
C MET A 1 -1.10 4.66 9.59
N HIS A 2 -0.37 5.78 9.57
CA HIS A 2 1.01 5.80 9.02
C HIS A 2 1.95 4.82 9.72
N ASP A 3 1.88 4.70 11.06
CA ASP A 3 2.65 3.69 11.81
C ASP A 3 2.43 2.26 11.27
N GLY A 4 1.19 1.85 10.97
CA GLY A 4 0.90 0.54 10.39
C GLY A 4 1.44 0.39 8.97
N LYS A 5 1.25 1.40 8.11
CA LYS A 5 1.81 1.37 6.74
C LYS A 5 3.34 1.31 6.72
N TYR A 6 3.99 1.97 7.67
CA TYR A 6 5.44 2.01 7.78
C TYR A 6 6.01 0.73 8.40
N TYR A 7 5.50 0.31 9.55
CA TYR A 7 6.05 -0.83 10.32
C TYR A 7 5.42 -2.18 9.97
N ASN A 8 4.10 -2.24 9.74
CA ASN A 8 3.37 -3.51 9.48
C ASN A 8 3.19 -3.82 8.00
N ASP A 9 3.21 -2.84 7.11
CA ASP A 9 3.06 -3.11 5.68
C ASP A 9 4.39 -2.98 4.92
N ALA A 10 5.42 -2.34 5.51
CA ALA A 10 6.63 -1.90 4.81
C ALA A 10 6.31 -1.10 3.51
N GLU A 11 5.18 -0.38 3.53
CA GLU A 11 4.64 0.39 2.41
C GLU A 11 4.26 1.81 2.86
N PRO A 12 5.25 2.66 3.21
CA PRO A 12 4.96 4.02 3.63
C PRO A 12 4.25 4.81 2.53
N VAL A 13 3.23 5.56 2.94
CA VAL A 13 2.42 6.44 2.05
C VAL A 13 2.84 7.91 2.12
N ILE A 14 3.71 8.25 3.08
CA ILE A 14 4.37 9.55 3.25
C ILE A 14 5.87 9.30 3.44
N SER A 15 6.69 10.31 3.20
CA SER A 15 8.14 10.24 3.43
C SER A 15 8.49 10.23 4.93
N ASP A 16 9.70 9.76 5.26
CA ASP A 16 10.22 9.75 6.64
C ASP A 16 10.30 11.17 7.22
N SER A 17 10.69 12.15 6.42
CA SER A 17 10.70 13.57 6.80
C SER A 17 9.31 14.10 7.12
N GLU A 18 8.29 13.76 6.31
CA GLU A 18 6.90 14.13 6.60
C GLU A 18 6.39 13.43 7.86
N TYR A 19 6.74 12.16 8.06
CA TYR A 19 6.41 11.39 9.25
C TYR A 19 7.02 12.03 10.50
N ASP A 20 8.32 12.33 10.46
CA ASP A 20 9.08 12.97 11.53
C ASP A 20 8.54 14.37 11.83
N GLY A 21 8.23 15.18 10.81
CA GLY A 21 7.63 16.50 10.96
C GLY A 21 6.23 16.44 11.60
N MET A 22 5.38 15.49 11.19
CA MET A 22 4.10 15.25 11.86
C MET A 22 4.29 14.83 13.32
N ARG A 23 5.33 14.04 13.61
CA ARG A 23 5.63 13.61 14.98
C ARG A 23 6.16 14.73 15.85
N ALA A 24 7.09 15.54 15.34
CA ALA A 24 7.59 16.73 16.02
C ALA A 24 6.45 17.71 16.34
N ARG A 25 5.54 17.95 15.39
CA ARG A 25 4.35 18.78 15.62
C ARG A 25 3.44 18.20 16.69
N TYR A 26 3.19 16.89 16.68
CA TYR A 26 2.39 16.22 17.70
C TYR A 26 3.02 16.32 19.09
N ASP A 27 4.33 16.10 19.20
CA ASP A 27 5.06 16.18 20.46
C ASP A 27 5.07 17.62 21.02
N ALA A 28 5.20 18.64 20.15
CA ALA A 28 5.08 20.05 20.54
C ALA A 28 3.67 20.40 21.08
N ILE A 29 2.61 19.93 20.40
CA ILE A 29 1.23 20.12 20.86
C ILE A 29 1.00 19.40 22.19
N ALA A 30 1.47 18.17 22.33
CA ALA A 30 1.32 17.39 23.56
C ALA A 30 2.10 18.00 24.73
N ALA A 31 3.24 18.66 24.47
CA ALA A 31 3.98 19.41 25.48
C ALA A 31 3.24 20.69 25.90
N ALA A 32 2.61 21.40 24.96
CA ALA A 32 1.79 22.59 25.24
C ALA A 32 0.47 22.26 25.96
N HIS A 33 -0.05 21.04 25.80
CA HIS A 33 -1.30 20.57 26.41
C HIS A 33 -1.14 19.26 27.19
N PRO A 34 -0.43 19.25 28.33
CA PRO A 34 -0.10 18.02 29.05
C PRO A 34 -1.32 17.21 29.52
N THR A 35 -2.41 17.88 29.88
CA THR A 35 -3.66 17.25 30.34
C THR A 35 -4.47 16.60 29.22
N ALA A 36 -4.23 16.98 27.95
CA ALA A 36 -4.87 16.39 26.78
C ALA A 36 -4.14 15.15 26.26
N ALA A 37 -2.92 14.87 26.75
CA ALA A 37 -2.16 13.70 26.36
C ALA A 37 -2.75 12.43 27.00
N LYS A 38 -3.44 11.62 26.20
CA LYS A 38 -4.01 10.34 26.65
C LYS A 38 -2.89 9.33 26.98
N ALA A 39 -2.97 8.67 28.14
CA ALA A 39 -2.13 7.53 28.48
C ALA A 39 -2.23 6.44 27.40
N GLY A 40 -1.09 5.89 26.95
CA GLY A 40 -1.03 4.94 25.83
C GLY A 40 -1.26 5.56 24.44
N GLY A 41 -1.27 6.89 24.34
CA GLY A 41 -1.39 7.62 23.07
C GLY A 41 -0.16 7.48 22.17
N ALA A 42 -0.23 8.06 20.96
CA ALA A 42 0.80 7.99 19.93
C ALA A 42 2.20 8.46 20.39
N ARG A 43 2.27 9.27 21.47
CA ARG A 43 3.52 9.75 22.10
C ARG A 43 4.33 8.64 22.78
N ALA A 44 3.65 7.66 23.38
CA ALA A 44 4.28 6.62 24.19
C ALA A 44 4.52 5.31 23.41
N ARG A 45 4.00 5.20 22.19
CA ARG A 45 4.12 3.98 21.38
C ARG A 45 5.44 3.92 20.62
N VAL A 46 6.03 2.73 20.59
CA VAL A 46 7.16 2.36 19.72
C VAL A 46 6.61 1.49 18.59
N GLY A 47 7.09 1.72 17.36
CA GLY A 47 6.72 0.89 16.20
C GLY A 47 5.21 0.71 16.01
N ALA A 48 4.80 -0.52 15.67
CA ALA A 48 3.42 -0.94 15.60
C ALA A 48 3.29 -2.39 16.04
N THR A 49 2.19 -2.71 16.74
CA THR A 49 1.93 -4.08 17.19
C THR A 49 1.76 -4.98 15.96
N PRO A 50 2.45 -6.13 15.89
CA PRO A 50 2.27 -7.08 14.81
C PRO A 50 0.79 -7.47 14.69
N ASP A 51 0.20 -7.27 13.52
CA ASP A 51 -1.21 -7.56 13.26
C ASP A 51 -1.46 -9.02 12.83
N GLY A 52 -0.38 -9.78 12.61
CA GLY A 52 -0.42 -11.18 12.17
C GLY A 52 -0.61 -11.35 10.67
N ALA A 53 -0.59 -10.27 9.87
CA ALA A 53 -0.71 -10.35 8.42
C ALA A 53 0.47 -11.08 7.76
N SER A 54 1.66 -11.04 8.38
CA SER A 54 2.85 -11.79 7.98
C SER A 54 2.69 -13.30 8.17
N GLY A 55 1.79 -13.75 9.06
CA GLY A 55 1.66 -15.13 9.50
C GLY A 55 2.85 -15.69 10.31
N LEU A 56 3.82 -14.84 10.68
CA LEU A 56 4.92 -15.21 11.57
C LEU A 56 4.44 -15.31 13.03
N GLU A 57 5.10 -16.17 13.81
CA GLU A 57 4.82 -16.29 15.24
C GLU A 57 5.27 -15.01 15.97
N LYS A 58 4.58 -14.68 17.07
CA LYS A 58 4.91 -13.50 17.87
C LYS A 58 5.75 -13.91 19.07
N ILE A 59 6.85 -13.21 19.30
CA ILE A 59 7.75 -13.45 20.43
C ILE A 59 7.80 -12.17 21.28
N ALA A 60 7.66 -12.33 22.59
CA ALA A 60 7.85 -11.24 23.55
C ALA A 60 9.34 -10.94 23.72
N HIS A 61 9.71 -9.67 23.71
CA HIS A 61 11.08 -9.27 24.04
C HIS A 61 11.33 -9.43 25.54
N ALA A 62 12.42 -10.08 25.92
CA ALA A 62 12.79 -10.24 27.33
C ALA A 62 13.10 -8.89 28.00
N VAL A 63 13.77 -8.01 27.25
CA VAL A 63 13.93 -6.60 27.59
C VAL A 63 13.26 -5.78 26.50
N PRO A 64 12.43 -4.76 26.78
CA PRO A 64 11.78 -3.99 25.73
C PRO A 64 12.77 -3.31 24.75
N MET A 65 12.46 -3.33 23.45
CA MET A 65 13.17 -2.57 22.42
C MET A 65 12.56 -1.17 22.28
N ARG A 66 13.31 -0.14 22.68
CA ARG A 66 12.87 1.27 22.64
C ARG A 66 13.23 1.94 21.31
N SER A 67 12.58 3.07 21.03
CA SER A 67 12.95 3.98 19.92
C SER A 67 14.01 4.98 20.41
N LEU A 68 14.69 5.66 19.50
CA LEU A 68 15.50 6.83 19.82
C LEU A 68 14.66 8.12 19.73
N GLY A 69 15.06 9.14 20.49
CA GLY A 69 14.67 10.52 20.22
C GLY A 69 15.46 11.09 19.05
N ASN A 70 14.91 12.10 18.37
CA ASN A 70 15.55 12.73 17.21
C ASN A 70 16.09 14.13 17.55
N ALA A 71 17.22 14.47 16.97
CA ALA A 71 17.76 15.82 16.83
C ALA A 71 17.95 16.13 15.33
N PHE A 72 17.65 17.35 14.93
CA PHE A 72 17.77 17.85 13.55
C PHE A 72 18.73 19.04 13.43
N ASP A 73 19.21 19.54 14.57
CA ASP A 73 20.12 20.66 14.64
C ASP A 73 21.04 20.55 15.88
N VAL A 74 22.14 21.30 15.85
CA VAL A 74 23.15 21.32 16.92
C VAL A 74 22.55 21.73 18.27
N GLY A 75 21.61 22.68 18.29
CA GLY A 75 20.97 23.15 19.51
C GLY A 75 20.17 22.06 20.22
N GLN A 76 19.54 21.15 19.48
CA GLN A 76 18.84 20.00 20.02
C GLN A 76 19.80 18.96 20.62
N VAL A 77 20.99 18.79 20.03
CA VAL A 77 22.06 17.94 20.58
C VAL A 77 22.62 18.54 21.87
N GLU A 78 22.89 19.85 21.90
CA GLU A 78 23.30 20.55 23.13
C GLU A 78 22.26 20.42 24.24
N ALA A 79 20.97 20.57 23.89
CA ALA A 79 19.88 20.40 24.83
C ALA A 79 19.82 18.97 25.38
N PHE A 80 20.16 17.96 24.57
CA PHE A 80 20.31 16.58 25.03
C PHE A 80 21.46 16.44 26.03
N MET A 81 22.66 16.95 25.71
CA MET A 81 23.82 16.88 26.61
C MET A 81 23.52 17.53 27.97
N LYS A 82 22.92 18.73 27.97
CA LYS A 82 22.52 19.42 29.21
C LYS A 82 21.50 18.62 30.04
N ARG A 83 20.57 17.92 29.37
CA ARG A 83 19.61 17.03 30.08
C ARG A 83 20.31 15.84 30.71
N VAL A 84 21.26 15.22 30.01
CA VAL A 84 22.05 14.09 30.54
C VAL A 84 22.87 14.53 31.75
N GLU A 85 23.54 15.68 31.68
CA GLU A 85 24.31 16.25 32.80
C GLU A 85 23.43 16.52 34.02
N LYS A 86 22.25 17.12 33.81
CA LYS A 86 21.29 17.38 34.88
C LYS A 86 20.84 16.08 35.55
N LEU A 87 20.42 15.09 34.75
CA LEU A 87 19.94 13.80 35.27
C LEU A 87 21.06 13.04 36.02
N ARG A 88 22.30 13.12 35.54
CA ARG A 88 23.46 12.58 36.28
C ARG A 88 23.60 13.24 37.65
N GLY A 89 23.54 14.57 37.72
CA GLY A 89 23.62 15.31 38.99
C GLY A 89 22.51 14.94 39.98
N GLU A 90 21.30 14.66 39.48
CA GLU A 90 20.18 14.17 40.30
C GLU A 90 20.39 12.74 40.82
N THR A 91 21.19 11.92 40.10
CA THR A 91 21.39 10.50 40.40
C THR A 91 22.62 10.23 41.26
N GLU A 92 23.73 10.94 41.02
CA GLU A 92 25.03 10.74 41.67
C GLU A 92 25.37 11.80 42.74
N GLY A 93 24.54 12.86 42.89
CA GLY A 93 24.76 13.97 43.82
C GLY A 93 25.77 15.03 43.34
N GLU A 94 25.81 16.20 43.99
CA GLU A 94 26.62 17.36 43.56
C GLU A 94 28.14 17.06 43.45
N ALA A 95 28.65 16.07 44.18
CA ALA A 95 30.07 15.70 44.21
C ALA A 95 30.58 14.98 42.93
N ALA A 96 29.69 14.49 42.06
CA ALA A 96 30.04 13.74 40.84
C ALA A 96 30.26 14.62 39.58
N THR A 97 30.15 15.95 39.71
CA THR A 97 30.07 16.89 38.57
C THR A 97 31.42 17.26 37.91
N THR A 98 32.54 16.70 38.34
CA THR A 98 33.88 17.08 37.83
C THR A 98 34.37 16.27 36.63
N THR A 99 33.81 15.09 36.37
CA THR A 99 34.23 14.24 35.23
C THR A 99 33.38 14.53 34.00
N ALA A 100 34.01 14.73 32.84
CA ALA A 100 33.30 14.93 31.58
C ALA A 100 32.55 13.65 31.17
N ILE A 101 31.31 13.79 30.67
CA ILE A 101 30.53 12.66 30.13
C ILE A 101 31.05 12.35 28.73
N GLU A 102 31.44 11.10 28.52
CA GLU A 102 31.79 10.59 27.20
C GLU A 102 30.54 10.10 26.46
N TYR A 103 30.52 10.31 25.15
CA TYR A 103 29.47 9.89 24.23
C TYR A 103 30.10 9.09 23.09
N CYS A 104 29.54 7.91 22.84
CA CYS A 104 29.84 7.08 21.67
C CYS A 104 29.01 7.57 20.48
N ALA A 105 29.67 7.91 19.37
CA ALA A 105 29.07 8.27 18.10
C ALA A 105 29.18 7.11 17.11
N GLU A 106 28.04 6.64 16.61
CA GLU A 106 27.93 5.48 15.72
C GLU A 106 26.97 5.80 14.55
N PRO A 107 27.14 5.18 13.37
CA PRO A 107 26.27 5.42 12.23
C PRO A 107 24.84 4.95 12.50
N LYS A 108 23.87 5.79 12.14
CA LYS A 108 22.46 5.40 12.18
C LYS A 108 22.10 4.68 10.88
N VAL A 109 22.21 3.35 10.90
CA VAL A 109 21.84 2.48 9.77
C VAL A 109 20.35 2.61 9.46
N ASP A 110 20.00 2.75 8.19
CA ASP A 110 18.60 2.79 7.76
C ASP A 110 18.11 1.39 7.35
N GLY A 111 17.59 0.64 8.33
CA GLY A 111 17.12 -0.71 8.12
C GLY A 111 15.90 -1.09 8.97
N ALA A 112 15.85 -2.37 9.32
CA ALA A 112 14.85 -2.94 10.20
C ALA A 112 15.51 -3.52 11.45
N SER A 113 15.16 -2.99 12.63
CA SER A 113 15.73 -3.49 13.87
C SER A 113 15.31 -4.93 14.19
N ALA A 114 16.28 -5.73 14.61
CA ALA A 114 16.09 -7.09 15.06
C ALA A 114 16.89 -7.36 16.34
N SER A 115 16.45 -8.37 17.09
CA SER A 115 17.12 -8.87 18.28
C SER A 115 17.42 -10.35 18.10
N LEU A 116 18.68 -10.74 18.33
CA LEU A 116 19.20 -12.10 18.23
C LEU A 116 19.44 -12.63 19.64
N ARG A 117 18.80 -13.74 20.01
CA ARG A 117 19.02 -14.36 21.31
C ARG A 117 19.91 -15.58 21.19
N TYR A 118 20.99 -15.56 21.96
CA TYR A 118 21.91 -16.66 22.14
C TYR A 118 21.77 -17.25 23.54
N GLU A 119 21.77 -18.57 23.62
CA GLU A 119 21.83 -19.30 24.89
C GLU A 119 22.97 -20.28 24.84
N ASN A 120 23.88 -20.20 25.83
CA ASN A 120 25.12 -20.95 25.87
C ASN A 120 25.90 -20.89 24.55
N GLY A 121 25.93 -19.69 23.95
CA GLY A 121 26.66 -19.41 22.73
C GLY A 121 25.98 -19.85 21.43
N GLU A 122 24.81 -20.49 21.46
CA GLU A 122 24.09 -20.88 20.23
C GLU A 122 22.91 -19.94 19.95
N LEU A 123 22.73 -19.54 18.69
CA LEU A 123 21.58 -18.74 18.27
C LEU A 123 20.29 -19.56 18.42
N VAL A 124 19.40 -19.14 19.33
CA VAL A 124 18.12 -19.83 19.60
C VAL A 124 17.00 -19.26 18.75
N TYR A 125 16.86 -17.92 18.73
CA TYR A 125 15.88 -17.25 17.89
C TYR A 125 16.29 -15.82 17.54
N ALA A 126 15.64 -15.28 16.52
CA ALA A 126 15.67 -13.88 16.18
C ALA A 126 14.26 -13.29 16.12
N VAL A 127 14.11 -12.07 16.62
CA VAL A 127 12.81 -11.40 16.72
C VAL A 127 12.90 -9.98 16.16
N SER A 128 11.92 -9.60 15.34
CA SER A 128 11.80 -8.22 14.84
C SER A 128 11.39 -7.26 15.96
N ARG A 129 11.57 -5.94 15.81
CA ARG A 129 11.19 -5.00 16.86
C ARG A 129 9.69 -5.02 17.21
N GLY A 130 8.81 -5.07 16.20
CA GLY A 130 7.37 -4.89 16.36
C GLY A 130 7.00 -3.59 17.08
N ASP A 131 6.25 -3.69 18.19
CA ASP A 131 5.91 -2.54 19.04
C ASP A 131 6.90 -2.26 20.17
N GLY A 132 8.01 -3.00 20.20
CA GLY A 132 9.04 -2.89 21.23
C GLY A 132 8.81 -3.80 22.44
N GLU A 133 7.60 -4.32 22.64
CA GLU A 133 7.32 -5.35 23.66
C GLU A 133 7.12 -6.72 23.00
N MET A 134 6.47 -6.75 21.84
CA MET A 134 6.21 -7.93 21.04
C MET A 134 6.75 -7.74 19.62
N GLY A 135 7.52 -8.71 19.16
CA GLY A 135 8.01 -8.82 17.79
C GLY A 135 7.50 -10.05 17.04
N GLU A 136 7.96 -10.22 15.81
CA GLU A 136 7.70 -11.41 14.98
C GLU A 136 8.98 -12.27 14.91
N ASP A 137 8.82 -13.60 14.93
CA ASP A 137 9.91 -14.56 14.75
C ASP A 137 10.45 -14.50 13.32
N VAL A 138 11.67 -13.99 13.20
CA VAL A 138 12.42 -13.82 11.95
C VAL A 138 13.67 -14.71 11.91
N THR A 139 13.74 -15.72 12.78
CA THR A 139 14.90 -16.62 12.93
C THR A 139 15.33 -17.20 11.60
N ARG A 140 14.37 -17.73 10.81
CA ARG A 140 14.63 -18.35 9.51
C ARG A 140 15.27 -17.41 8.49
N HIS A 141 15.05 -16.10 8.59
CA HIS A 141 15.57 -15.09 7.66
C HIS A 141 16.96 -14.62 8.05
N LEU A 142 17.29 -14.68 9.35
CA LEU A 142 18.59 -14.25 9.86
C LEU A 142 19.59 -15.40 10.00
N ILE A 143 19.13 -16.65 9.98
CA ILE A 143 20.01 -17.81 9.78
C ILE A 143 20.70 -17.68 8.43
N GLY A 144 22.03 -17.58 8.44
CA GLY A 144 22.84 -17.44 7.24
C GLY A 144 22.93 -16.02 6.67
N ALA A 145 22.27 -15.03 7.29
CA ALA A 145 22.48 -13.63 6.96
C ALA A 145 23.93 -13.21 7.28
N ARG A 146 24.52 -12.36 6.43
CA ARG A 146 25.89 -11.87 6.68
C ARG A 146 25.92 -11.03 7.97
N GLY A 147 26.93 -11.25 8.80
CA GLY A 147 27.06 -10.56 10.09
C GLY A 147 26.27 -11.22 11.23
N VAL A 148 25.64 -12.38 11.00
CA VAL A 148 24.98 -13.18 12.05
C VAL A 148 25.78 -14.47 12.32
N PRO A 149 26.53 -14.54 13.44
CA PRO A 149 27.19 -15.78 13.84
C PRO A 149 26.15 -16.79 14.34
N MET A 150 26.21 -18.04 13.88
CA MET A 150 25.33 -19.10 14.41
C MET A 150 25.79 -19.59 15.80
N LYS A 151 27.09 -19.43 16.08
CA LYS A 151 27.72 -19.75 17.36
C LYS A 151 28.68 -18.63 17.77
N LEU A 152 28.61 -18.25 19.03
CA LEU A 152 29.48 -17.27 19.67
C LEU A 152 30.83 -17.91 20.06
N ALA A 153 31.87 -17.08 20.15
CA ALA A 153 33.19 -17.51 20.59
C ALA A 153 33.35 -17.31 22.10
N GLU A 154 33.96 -18.28 22.80
CA GLU A 154 34.19 -18.13 24.23
C GLU A 154 35.17 -16.97 24.53
N PRO A 155 34.97 -16.22 25.65
CA PRO A 155 33.89 -16.37 26.62
C PRO A 155 32.60 -15.64 26.20
N TYR A 156 31.45 -16.26 26.48
CA TYR A 156 30.12 -15.66 26.34
C TYR A 156 29.27 -15.93 27.61
N PRO A 157 28.28 -15.07 27.92
CA PRO A 157 27.36 -15.31 29.03
C PRO A 157 26.34 -16.39 28.68
N ALA A 158 25.67 -16.95 29.70
CA ALA A 158 24.69 -18.03 29.52
C ALA A 158 23.51 -17.59 28.66
N VAL A 159 23.06 -16.35 28.82
CA VAL A 159 22.09 -15.66 27.96
C VAL A 159 22.74 -14.40 27.41
N LEU A 160 22.66 -14.21 26.09
CA LEU A 160 23.07 -12.98 25.41
C LEU A 160 22.06 -12.59 24.32
N GLU A 161 21.48 -11.42 24.44
CA GLU A 161 20.63 -10.81 23.42
C GLU A 161 21.40 -9.69 22.72
N ILE A 162 21.64 -9.84 21.41
CA ILE A 162 22.30 -8.83 20.58
C ILE A 162 21.26 -8.10 19.73
N ARG A 163 21.26 -6.77 19.82
CA ARG A 163 20.38 -5.89 19.05
C ARG A 163 21.16 -5.26 17.92
N GLY A 164 20.53 -5.20 16.76
CA GLY A 164 21.14 -4.64 15.57
C GLY A 164 20.11 -4.24 14.53
N GLU A 165 20.64 -3.75 13.42
CA GLU A 165 19.85 -3.34 12.27
C GLU A 165 20.08 -4.32 11.12
N VAL A 166 18.98 -4.90 10.66
CA VAL A 166 18.95 -5.69 9.43
C VAL A 166 18.87 -4.73 8.25
N HIS A 167 19.83 -4.83 7.34
CA HIS A 167 19.96 -3.94 6.20
C HIS A 167 20.34 -4.74 4.96
N VAL A 168 20.41 -4.03 3.83
CA VAL A 168 20.77 -4.58 2.52
C VAL A 168 21.83 -3.68 1.92
N ALA A 169 22.76 -4.25 1.17
CA ALA A 169 23.73 -3.43 0.45
C ALA A 169 23.11 -2.80 -0.78
N ASP A 170 23.62 -1.62 -1.16
CA ASP A 170 23.07 -0.83 -2.26
C ASP A 170 23.11 -1.60 -3.58
N GLU A 171 24.21 -2.31 -3.87
CA GLU A 171 24.36 -3.15 -5.06
C GLU A 171 23.32 -4.28 -5.10
N ASP A 172 23.08 -4.92 -3.95
CA ASP A 172 22.11 -6.01 -3.81
C ASP A 172 20.68 -5.48 -3.97
N PHE A 173 20.37 -4.32 -3.38
CA PHE A 173 19.10 -3.64 -3.51
C PHE A 173 18.79 -3.27 -4.96
N GLN A 174 19.74 -2.64 -5.66
CA GLN A 174 19.59 -2.25 -7.06
C GLN A 174 19.40 -3.46 -7.97
N ARG A 175 20.19 -4.53 -7.77
CA ARG A 175 20.07 -5.79 -8.51
C ARG A 175 18.67 -6.41 -8.35
N VAL A 176 18.22 -6.61 -7.11
CA VAL A 176 16.91 -7.24 -6.86
C VAL A 176 15.77 -6.36 -7.38
N ASN A 177 15.86 -5.05 -7.28
CA ASN A 177 14.84 -4.16 -7.86
C ASN A 177 14.80 -4.23 -9.39
N ALA A 178 15.95 -4.33 -10.07
CA ALA A 178 16.01 -4.52 -11.51
C ALA A 178 15.35 -5.84 -11.94
N GLU A 179 15.60 -6.93 -11.21
CA GLU A 179 14.97 -8.25 -11.44
C GLU A 179 13.46 -8.23 -11.20
N ARG A 180 13.00 -7.56 -10.12
CA ARG A 180 11.58 -7.36 -9.84
C ARG A 180 10.90 -6.54 -10.94
N ALA A 181 11.54 -5.47 -11.40
CA ALA A 181 11.03 -4.66 -12.50
C ALA A 181 10.91 -5.48 -13.80
N ALA A 182 11.92 -6.29 -14.13
CA ALA A 182 11.92 -7.15 -15.30
C ALA A 182 10.83 -8.23 -15.28
N THR A 183 10.42 -8.67 -14.08
CA THR A 183 9.36 -9.67 -13.87
C THR A 183 7.97 -9.05 -13.64
N GLY A 184 7.85 -7.71 -13.74
CA GLY A 184 6.58 -7.00 -13.52
C GLY A 184 6.13 -6.99 -12.05
N LEU A 185 7.00 -7.40 -11.13
CA LEU A 185 6.78 -7.30 -9.70
C LEU A 185 6.99 -5.85 -9.25
N ARG A 186 6.30 -5.49 -8.15
CA ARG A 186 6.48 -4.18 -7.53
C ARG A 186 7.89 -4.08 -6.95
N VAL A 187 8.62 -3.05 -7.36
CA VAL A 187 9.93 -2.71 -6.81
C VAL A 187 9.81 -2.14 -5.39
N PHE A 188 10.83 -2.35 -4.58
CA PHE A 188 10.95 -1.75 -3.27
C PHE A 188 11.29 -0.26 -3.41
N LYS A 189 10.74 0.57 -2.51
CA LYS A 189 10.93 2.03 -2.55
C LYS A 189 12.30 2.49 -2.07
N ASN A 190 12.87 1.80 -1.09
CA ASN A 190 14.19 2.07 -0.50
C ASN A 190 14.74 0.77 0.12
N ALA A 191 16.03 0.76 0.45
CA ALA A 191 16.74 -0.37 1.04
C ALA A 191 16.08 -0.86 2.34
N ARG A 192 15.67 0.09 3.19
CA ARG A 192 14.97 -0.16 4.45
C ARG A 192 13.70 -1.01 4.29
N ASN A 193 12.80 -0.60 3.39
CA ASN A 193 11.54 -1.32 3.13
C ASN A 193 11.81 -2.68 2.49
N ALA A 194 12.89 -2.79 1.71
CA ALA A 194 13.34 -4.06 1.15
C ALA A 194 13.76 -5.04 2.27
N ALA A 195 14.57 -4.59 3.22
CA ALA A 195 14.97 -5.38 4.39
C ALA A 195 13.76 -5.78 5.26
N ALA A 196 12.93 -4.80 5.65
CA ALA A 196 11.74 -5.04 6.47
C ALA A 196 10.73 -5.97 5.79
N GLY A 197 10.50 -5.79 4.48
CA GLY A 197 9.60 -6.62 3.70
C GLY A 197 10.11 -8.05 3.55
N ALA A 198 11.41 -8.23 3.32
CA ALA A 198 12.02 -9.55 3.19
C ALA A 198 11.94 -10.35 4.50
N MET A 199 12.24 -9.72 5.65
CA MET A 199 12.16 -10.36 6.97
C MET A 199 10.76 -10.84 7.34
N ARG A 200 9.70 -10.28 6.74
CA ARG A 200 8.31 -10.51 7.16
C ARG A 200 7.53 -11.42 6.21
N THR A 201 8.26 -12.20 5.43
CA THR A 201 7.70 -13.23 4.54
C THR A 201 7.59 -14.58 5.26
N LEU A 202 6.56 -15.37 4.94
CA LEU A 202 6.40 -16.71 5.53
C LEU A 202 7.48 -17.71 5.11
N VAL A 203 8.02 -17.55 3.90
CA VAL A 203 8.94 -18.51 3.29
C VAL A 203 10.18 -17.77 2.83
N VAL A 204 11.35 -18.35 3.11
CA VAL A 204 12.63 -17.95 2.54
C VAL A 204 12.78 -18.68 1.21
N ASP A 205 12.91 -17.93 0.11
CA ASP A 205 13.13 -18.46 -1.23
C ASP A 205 14.45 -17.93 -1.82
N ASP A 206 14.91 -18.56 -2.91
CA ASP A 206 16.19 -18.27 -3.55
C ASP A 206 16.26 -16.86 -4.19
N ASN A 207 15.13 -16.16 -4.30
CA ASN A 207 15.04 -14.79 -4.83
C ASN A 207 14.92 -13.74 -3.72
N GLN A 208 15.16 -14.12 -2.45
CA GLN A 208 15.11 -13.18 -1.35
C GLN A 208 16.25 -12.17 -1.38
N MET A 209 15.94 -11.02 -0.78
CA MET A 209 16.89 -9.96 -0.54
C MET A 209 18.06 -10.48 0.31
N PRO A 210 19.32 -10.25 -0.09
CA PRO A 210 20.48 -10.64 0.72
C PRO A 210 20.55 -9.80 1.99
N LEU A 211 20.01 -10.33 3.08
CA LEU A 211 19.99 -9.63 4.36
C LEU A 211 21.38 -9.63 5.02
N ARG A 212 21.71 -8.51 5.63
CA ARG A 212 22.90 -8.30 6.45
C ARG A 212 22.48 -7.77 7.81
N PHE A 213 23.27 -8.02 8.84
CA PHE A 213 22.99 -7.56 10.20
C PHE A 213 24.19 -6.79 10.75
N LEU A 214 23.94 -5.60 11.28
CA LEU A 214 24.93 -4.82 12.01
C LEU A 214 24.48 -4.64 13.46
N ALA A 215 25.22 -5.23 14.40
CA ALA A 215 24.96 -5.10 15.82
C ALA A 215 25.31 -3.69 16.34
N TYR A 216 24.46 -3.14 17.20
CA TYR A 216 24.66 -1.82 17.83
C TYR A 216 24.42 -1.81 19.34
N GLY A 217 23.85 -2.87 19.92
CA GLY A 217 23.52 -2.90 21.34
C GLY A 217 23.13 -4.28 21.82
N TRP A 218 22.59 -4.35 23.03
CA TRP A 218 22.18 -5.59 23.66
C TRP A 218 20.84 -5.45 24.39
N GLY A 219 20.23 -6.59 24.69
CA GLY A 219 19.07 -6.73 25.57
C GLY A 219 19.45 -7.49 26.84
N ALA A 220 18.81 -8.64 27.08
CA ALA A 220 19.17 -9.52 28.18
C ALA A 220 20.62 -10.03 28.06
N VAL A 221 21.39 -9.94 29.14
CA VAL A 221 22.76 -10.43 29.26
C VAL A 221 23.03 -10.87 30.70
N GLY A 222 23.38 -12.14 30.90
CA GLY A 222 23.66 -12.68 32.24
C GLY A 222 23.39 -14.17 32.37
N ALA A 223 23.03 -14.59 33.59
CA ALA A 223 22.73 -15.98 33.95
C ALA A 223 21.24 -16.33 33.83
N SER A 224 20.35 -15.33 33.74
CA SER A 224 18.91 -15.50 33.64
C SER A 224 18.30 -14.67 32.51
N ASN A 225 17.01 -14.88 32.24
CA ASN A 225 16.33 -14.35 31.04
C ASN A 225 16.17 -12.83 31.00
N GLU A 226 16.22 -12.16 32.15
CA GLU A 226 15.92 -10.71 32.28
C GLU A 226 17.10 -9.92 32.84
N GLU A 227 18.21 -10.58 33.19
CA GLU A 227 19.42 -9.89 33.65
C GLU A 227 19.98 -9.00 32.54
N THR A 228 20.55 -7.85 32.92
CA THR A 228 21.19 -6.90 31.99
C THR A 228 22.61 -6.56 32.43
N ASN A 229 23.27 -7.48 33.15
CA ASN A 229 24.61 -7.29 33.70
C ASN A 229 25.67 -7.47 32.60
N ALA A 230 25.89 -6.40 31.84
CA ALA A 230 26.88 -6.38 30.79
C ALA A 230 28.30 -6.60 31.35
N PRO A 231 29.11 -7.51 30.76
CA PRO A 231 30.50 -7.69 31.16
C PRO A 231 31.44 -6.57 30.69
N TRP A 232 31.00 -5.71 29.77
CA TRP A 232 31.72 -4.53 29.28
C TRP A 232 31.33 -3.27 30.08
N ARG A 233 32.26 -2.31 30.15
CA ARG A 233 32.07 -1.05 30.89
C ARG A 233 31.56 0.08 30.01
N THR A 234 31.90 0.07 28.72
CA THR A 234 31.50 1.13 27.79
C THR A 234 30.82 0.61 26.53
N GLN A 235 29.98 1.46 25.93
CA GLN A 235 29.39 1.23 24.61
C GLN A 235 30.48 1.03 23.56
N SER A 236 31.55 1.84 23.60
CA SER A 236 32.67 1.72 22.66
C SER A 236 33.40 0.37 22.78
N GLU A 237 33.59 -0.16 23.99
CA GLU A 237 34.20 -1.47 24.24
C GLU A 237 33.33 -2.60 23.70
N PHE A 238 32.01 -2.52 23.92
CA PHE A 238 31.06 -3.48 23.35
C PHE A 238 31.18 -3.54 21.82
N LEU A 239 31.20 -2.39 21.15
CA LEU A 239 31.21 -2.31 19.69
C LEU A 239 32.56 -2.69 19.07
N SER A 240 33.66 -2.22 19.65
CA SER A 240 35.00 -2.35 19.04
C SER A 240 35.74 -3.62 19.46
N ALA A 241 35.44 -4.19 20.63
CA ALA A 241 36.16 -5.34 21.16
C ALA A 241 35.25 -6.57 21.29
N PHE A 242 34.12 -6.44 22.00
CA PHE A 242 33.28 -7.60 22.29
C PHE A 242 32.62 -8.15 21.02
N LEU A 243 31.91 -7.33 20.24
CA LEU A 243 31.21 -7.78 19.03
C LEU A 243 32.13 -8.51 18.03
N PRO A 244 33.30 -7.97 17.63
CA PRO A 244 34.21 -8.68 16.73
C PRO A 244 34.75 -9.98 17.32
N ALA A 245 35.05 -10.00 18.63
CA ALA A 245 35.50 -11.22 19.30
C ALA A 245 34.44 -12.33 19.26
N GLN A 246 33.16 -11.96 19.23
CA GLN A 246 32.03 -12.89 19.12
C GLN A 246 31.66 -13.28 17.67
N GLY A 247 32.36 -12.73 16.67
CA GLY A 247 32.14 -13.03 15.25
C GLY A 247 31.14 -12.13 14.53
N PHE A 248 30.75 -11.00 15.13
CA PHE A 248 29.97 -9.96 14.44
C PHE A 248 30.86 -9.03 13.60
N ASP A 249 30.27 -8.40 12.59
CA ASP A 249 30.96 -7.37 11.81
C ASP A 249 31.29 -6.14 12.68
N ALA A 250 32.48 -5.59 12.50
CA ALA A 250 32.88 -4.35 13.18
C ALA A 250 32.07 -3.16 12.66
N VAL A 251 31.71 -2.25 13.57
CA VAL A 251 31.06 -1.00 13.19
C VAL A 251 32.09 -0.12 12.46
N PRO A 252 31.85 0.28 11.19
CA PRO A 252 32.87 0.92 10.35
C PRO A 252 33.24 2.35 10.77
N PHE A 253 32.40 2.99 11.59
CA PHE A 253 32.65 4.30 12.16
C PHE A 253 32.29 4.30 13.64
N LEU A 254 33.27 4.60 14.49
CA LEU A 254 33.10 4.64 15.94
C LEU A 254 33.96 5.78 16.50
N GLY A 255 33.31 6.80 17.07
CA GLY A 255 33.96 7.91 17.75
C GLY A 255 33.58 7.97 19.23
N VAL A 256 34.50 8.40 20.09
CA VAL A 256 34.19 8.79 21.47
C VAL A 256 34.44 10.28 21.60
N ALA A 257 33.41 11.02 22.01
CA ALA A 257 33.39 12.47 22.12
C ALA A 257 33.00 12.90 23.54
N LYS A 258 33.55 14.01 24.00
CA LYS A 258 33.31 14.64 25.31
C LYS A 258 32.65 16.00 25.17
N THR A 259 32.78 16.62 24.00
CA THR A 259 32.28 17.96 23.72
C THR A 259 31.29 17.95 22.57
N ILE A 260 30.45 18.99 22.50
CA ILE A 260 29.57 19.19 21.34
C ILE A 260 30.37 19.31 20.04
N GLY A 261 31.53 20.00 20.07
CA GLY A 261 32.39 20.16 18.90
C GLY A 261 32.84 18.81 18.33
N GLU A 262 33.31 17.90 19.19
CA GLU A 262 33.72 16.55 18.79
C GLU A 262 32.53 15.70 18.27
N LEU A 263 31.32 15.88 18.80
CA LEU A 263 30.12 15.23 18.28
C LEU A 263 29.73 15.73 16.88
N ILE A 264 29.91 17.03 16.63
CA ILE A 264 29.67 17.64 15.33
C ILE A 264 30.75 17.23 14.32
N GLU A 265 32.02 17.19 14.73
CA GLU A 265 33.11 16.64 13.89
C GLU A 265 32.82 15.20 13.48
N ALA A 266 32.31 14.37 14.40
CA ALA A 266 31.91 13.01 14.08
C ALA A 266 30.71 12.95 13.12
N TYR A 267 29.75 13.87 13.25
CA TYR A 267 28.63 14.01 12.32
C TYR A 267 29.10 14.41 10.92
N ASP A 268 29.94 15.44 10.81
CA ASP A 268 30.45 15.95 9.54
C ASP A 268 31.31 14.89 8.83
N ALA A 269 32.17 14.19 9.58
CA ALA A 269 32.98 13.10 9.05
C ALA A 269 32.12 11.96 8.48
N LEU A 270 31.05 11.59 9.19
CA LEU A 270 30.14 10.55 8.72
C LEU A 270 29.26 11.02 7.55
N GLU A 271 28.85 12.29 7.52
CA GLU A 271 28.13 12.88 6.40
C GLU A 271 28.98 12.86 5.12
N ILE A 272 30.27 13.18 5.23
CA ILE A 272 31.24 13.10 4.12
C ILE A 272 31.45 11.64 3.67
N ALA A 273 31.54 10.70 4.61
CA ALA A 273 31.74 9.29 4.30
C ALA A 273 30.47 8.59 3.77
N ARG A 274 29.29 9.18 3.97
CA ARG A 274 27.99 8.59 3.62
C ARG A 274 27.93 7.95 2.22
N PRO A 275 28.43 8.58 1.13
CA PRO A 275 28.35 8.00 -0.22
C PRO A 275 29.24 6.78 -0.45
N THR A 276 30.22 6.53 0.42
CA THR A 276 31.15 5.39 0.31
C THR A 276 30.80 4.24 1.25
N MET A 277 29.76 4.41 2.07
CA MET A 277 29.28 3.37 2.97
C MET A 277 28.63 2.22 2.18
N PRO A 278 28.80 0.96 2.61
CA PRO A 278 28.24 -0.20 1.92
C PRO A 278 26.72 -0.37 2.13
N TYR A 279 26.07 0.58 2.82
CA TYR A 279 24.65 0.59 3.14
C TYR A 279 24.20 2.02 3.49
N GLU A 280 22.89 2.27 3.33
CA GLU A 280 22.29 3.57 3.66
C GLU A 280 22.35 3.87 5.18
N ILE A 281 22.70 5.13 5.47
CA ILE A 281 22.62 5.73 6.80
C ILE A 281 21.80 7.03 6.75
N ASP A 282 21.09 7.34 7.82
CA ASP A 282 20.20 8.52 7.90
C ASP A 282 20.59 9.51 9.02
N GLY A 283 21.72 9.29 9.67
CA GLY A 283 22.28 10.19 10.67
C GLY A 283 23.38 9.53 11.52
N VAL A 284 23.61 10.11 12.69
CA VAL A 284 24.52 9.61 13.72
C VAL A 284 23.71 9.34 14.99
N VAL A 285 23.97 8.23 15.67
CA VAL A 285 23.45 7.98 17.01
C VAL A 285 24.52 8.36 18.02
N TYR A 286 24.16 9.21 18.98
CA TYR A 286 24.98 9.52 20.14
C TYR A 286 24.43 8.77 21.35
N LYS A 287 25.27 7.99 22.01
CA LYS A 287 24.95 7.26 23.24
C LYS A 287 25.93 7.66 24.33
N VAL A 288 25.47 7.88 25.56
CA VAL A 288 26.39 7.99 26.71
C VAL A 288 27.28 6.75 26.74
N ASN A 289 28.60 6.94 26.81
CA ASN A 289 29.56 5.85 26.62
C ASN A 289 29.59 4.89 27.83
N SER A 290 29.41 5.38 29.05
CA SER A 290 29.40 4.55 30.27
C SER A 290 28.11 3.73 30.40
N VAL A 291 28.22 2.41 30.50
CA VAL A 291 27.08 1.49 30.69
C VAL A 291 26.41 1.67 32.05
N GLU A 292 27.20 1.94 33.08
CA GLU A 292 26.70 2.22 34.42
C GLU A 292 25.80 3.47 34.40
N LEU A 293 26.26 4.54 33.72
CA LEU A 293 25.48 5.76 33.59
C LEU A 293 24.24 5.58 32.71
N GLN A 294 24.31 4.78 31.64
CA GLN A 294 23.11 4.41 30.86
C GLN A 294 22.06 3.72 31.75
N THR A 295 22.49 2.80 32.61
CA THR A 295 21.63 2.07 33.55
C THR A 295 20.99 3.04 34.55
N ALA A 296 21.78 3.96 35.11
CA ALA A 296 21.31 4.94 36.08
C ALA A 296 20.31 5.95 35.48
N LEU A 297 20.56 6.41 34.24
CA LEU A 297 19.69 7.34 33.51
C LEU A 297 18.38 6.68 33.06
N GLY A 298 18.43 5.38 32.74
CA GLY A 298 17.27 4.60 32.33
C GLY A 298 16.59 5.09 31.04
N ALA A 299 15.31 4.75 30.91
CA ALA A 299 14.47 5.11 29.76
C ALA A 299 13.12 5.63 30.22
N ASP A 300 12.45 6.41 29.37
CA ASP A 300 11.01 6.62 29.50
C ASP A 300 10.23 5.51 28.74
N ALA A 301 8.91 5.66 28.62
CA ALA A 301 8.06 4.67 27.96
C ALA A 301 8.45 4.41 26.48
N ARG A 302 9.08 5.37 25.80
CA ARG A 302 9.37 5.31 24.36
C ARG A 302 10.87 5.26 24.06
N GLN A 303 11.70 6.00 24.79
CA GLN A 303 13.10 6.24 24.42
C GLN A 303 14.07 6.23 25.61
N PRO A 304 15.32 5.81 25.40
CA PRO A 304 16.37 5.93 26.41
C PRO A 304 16.70 7.40 26.67
N ARG A 305 16.98 7.76 27.92
CA ARG A 305 17.40 9.13 28.28
C ARG A 305 18.86 9.41 27.94
N TRP A 306 19.61 8.35 27.65
CA TRP A 306 21.04 8.35 27.43
C TRP A 306 21.44 8.25 25.94
N ALA A 307 20.49 8.28 25.01
CA ALA A 307 20.79 8.28 23.57
C ALA A 307 19.87 9.18 22.74
N ILE A 308 20.41 9.68 21.64
CA ILE A 308 19.70 10.50 20.65
C ILE A 308 20.20 10.22 19.23
N ALA A 309 19.32 10.31 18.24
CA ALA A 309 19.64 10.22 16.82
C ALA A 309 19.74 11.64 16.23
N HIS A 310 20.94 12.08 15.85
CA HIS A 310 21.16 13.31 15.10
C HIS A 310 21.04 13.02 13.60
N LYS A 311 19.89 13.37 13.02
CA LYS A 311 19.53 13.07 11.63
C LYS A 311 20.31 13.96 10.66
N PHE A 312 20.71 13.42 9.52
CA PHE A 312 21.27 14.25 8.46
C PHE A 312 20.21 15.23 7.95
N THR A 313 20.63 16.46 7.66
CA THR A 313 19.77 17.41 6.97
C THR A 313 19.44 16.84 5.59
N ALA A 314 18.18 16.89 5.15
CA ALA A 314 17.83 16.44 3.82
C ALA A 314 18.65 17.23 2.80
N MET A 315 19.38 16.52 1.94
CA MET A 315 20.23 17.17 0.95
C MET A 315 19.33 17.95 0.02
N SER A 316 19.52 19.27 0.02
CA SER A 316 18.81 20.17 -0.85
C SER A 316 19.80 21.04 -1.60
N ALA A 317 19.44 21.39 -2.82
CA ALA A 317 20.21 22.31 -3.62
C ALA A 317 19.26 23.30 -4.28
N VAL A 318 19.78 24.50 -4.51
CA VAL A 318 19.09 25.53 -5.29
C VAL A 318 19.43 25.33 -6.75
N THR A 319 18.41 25.35 -7.61
CA THR A 319 18.55 25.27 -9.06
C THR A 319 17.47 26.10 -9.76
N THR A 320 17.55 26.27 -11.07
CA THR A 320 16.58 27.02 -11.87
C THR A 320 15.46 26.10 -12.37
N LEU A 321 14.21 26.50 -12.19
CA LEU A 321 13.06 25.85 -12.83
C LEU A 321 12.97 26.22 -14.31
N ARG A 322 13.43 25.35 -15.22
CA ARG A 322 13.49 25.62 -16.67
C ARG A 322 12.15 25.50 -17.37
N ALA A 323 11.37 24.49 -17.01
CA ALA A 323 10.08 24.21 -17.62
C ALA A 323 9.25 23.34 -16.70
N ILE A 324 7.95 23.26 -16.97
CA ILE A 324 7.05 22.31 -16.32
C ILE A 324 6.46 21.42 -17.41
N GLU A 325 6.74 20.12 -17.31
CA GLU A 325 6.17 19.10 -18.20
C GLU A 325 4.97 18.44 -17.51
N ILE A 326 3.91 18.17 -18.26
CA ILE A 326 2.72 17.51 -17.74
C ILE A 326 2.74 16.04 -18.16
N GLN A 327 2.83 15.14 -17.17
CA GLN A 327 2.74 13.70 -17.40
C GLN A 327 1.32 13.21 -17.15
N VAL A 328 0.78 12.37 -18.03
CA VAL A 328 -0.54 11.74 -17.83
C VAL A 328 -0.33 10.34 -17.27
N GLY A 329 -0.78 10.13 -16.03
CA GLY A 329 -0.71 8.84 -15.38
C GLY A 329 -1.69 7.82 -15.95
N ARG A 330 -1.52 6.57 -15.52
CA ARG A 330 -2.33 5.41 -15.94
C ARG A 330 -3.83 5.54 -15.68
N THR A 331 -4.22 6.37 -14.72
CA THR A 331 -5.63 6.66 -14.38
C THR A 331 -6.12 7.98 -14.99
N GLY A 332 -5.32 8.61 -15.84
CA GLY A 332 -5.59 9.90 -16.46
C GLY A 332 -5.22 11.10 -15.60
N ALA A 333 -4.62 10.92 -14.41
CA ALA A 333 -4.16 12.04 -13.58
C ALA A 333 -3.05 12.83 -14.30
N LEU A 334 -3.19 14.15 -14.37
CA LEU A 334 -2.17 15.04 -14.90
C LEU A 334 -1.26 15.47 -13.76
N THR A 335 -0.01 15.03 -13.81
CA THR A 335 1.02 15.34 -12.80
C THR A 335 2.04 16.30 -13.40
N PRO A 336 2.17 17.52 -12.84
CA PRO A 336 3.21 18.43 -13.27
C PRO A 336 4.58 18.01 -12.70
N VAL A 337 5.59 18.07 -13.56
CA VAL A 337 6.98 17.72 -13.28
C VAL A 337 7.87 18.90 -13.66
N ALA A 338 8.67 19.36 -12.70
CA ALA A 338 9.68 20.38 -12.93
C ALA A 338 10.82 19.81 -13.77
N LEU A 339 11.20 20.52 -14.82
CA LEU A 339 12.48 20.38 -15.51
C LEU A 339 13.42 21.43 -14.95
N LEU A 340 14.59 21.01 -14.49
CA LEU A 340 15.52 21.82 -13.71
C LEU A 340 16.84 21.95 -14.47
N ASP A 341 17.59 23.01 -14.19
CA ASP A 341 19.03 22.96 -14.45
C ASP A 341 19.63 21.78 -13.67
N PRO A 342 20.45 20.91 -14.30
CA PRO A 342 21.07 19.80 -13.62
C PRO A 342 21.81 20.28 -12.36
N VAL A 343 21.47 19.69 -11.22
CA VAL A 343 22.08 20.02 -9.93
C VAL A 343 22.42 18.75 -9.18
N ASP A 344 23.62 18.69 -8.60
CA ASP A 344 24.05 17.53 -7.83
C ASP A 344 23.46 17.57 -6.42
N ILE A 345 22.70 16.53 -6.07
CA ILE A 345 22.13 16.35 -4.73
C ILE A 345 22.43 14.92 -4.28
N GLY A 346 23.36 14.78 -3.33
CA GLY A 346 23.75 13.47 -2.80
C GLY A 346 24.37 12.56 -3.87
N GLY A 347 25.30 13.10 -4.67
CA GLY A 347 26.04 12.34 -5.67
C GLY A 347 25.26 11.94 -6.93
N ALA A 348 23.98 12.33 -7.06
CA ALA A 348 23.25 12.20 -8.32
C ALA A 348 22.87 13.57 -8.89
N SER A 349 23.06 13.69 -10.21
CA SER A 349 22.62 14.84 -10.99
C SER A 349 21.10 14.81 -11.17
N ILE A 350 20.41 15.74 -10.53
CA ILE A 350 18.96 15.90 -10.58
C ILE A 350 18.59 16.95 -11.63
N SER A 351 17.82 16.55 -12.63
CA SER A 351 17.27 17.43 -13.67
C SER A 351 15.74 17.43 -13.74
N ARG A 352 15.09 16.58 -12.95
CA ARG A 352 13.62 16.48 -12.87
C ARG A 352 13.17 16.32 -11.42
N ALA A 353 12.10 17.00 -11.06
CA ALA A 353 11.49 16.90 -9.72
C ALA A 353 9.96 16.96 -9.79
N THR A 354 9.27 16.29 -8.88
CA THR A 354 7.81 16.36 -8.80
C THR A 354 7.36 17.71 -8.26
N LEU A 355 6.27 18.24 -8.83
CA LEU A 355 5.53 19.39 -8.31
C LEU A 355 4.24 18.97 -7.60
N HIS A 356 4.01 17.67 -7.46
CA HIS A 356 2.83 17.02 -6.89
C HIS A 356 1.53 17.27 -7.66
N ASN A 357 1.05 18.51 -7.71
CA ASN A 357 -0.21 18.90 -8.36
C ASN A 357 -0.22 20.41 -8.68
N PHE A 358 -1.21 20.85 -9.46
CA PHE A 358 -1.32 22.25 -9.88
C PHE A 358 -1.61 23.22 -8.72
N ASP A 359 -2.28 22.76 -7.67
CA ASP A 359 -2.59 23.59 -6.50
C ASP A 359 -1.30 23.88 -5.69
N GLU A 360 -0.34 22.94 -5.64
CA GLU A 360 0.98 23.13 -5.03
C GLU A 360 1.87 24.12 -5.79
N ILE A 361 1.80 24.13 -7.13
CA ILE A 361 2.50 25.13 -7.96
C ILE A 361 2.00 26.53 -7.61
N ALA A 362 0.68 26.69 -7.55
CA ALA A 362 0.04 27.96 -7.19
C ALA A 362 0.40 28.37 -5.76
N ARG A 363 0.31 27.45 -4.79
CA ARG A 363 0.62 27.70 -3.37
C ARG A 363 2.08 28.13 -3.16
N LYS A 364 3.01 27.56 -3.93
CA LYS A 364 4.44 27.89 -3.86
C LYS A 364 4.85 29.07 -4.74
N HIS A 365 3.90 29.68 -5.46
CA HIS A 365 4.14 30.78 -6.40
C HIS A 365 5.22 30.47 -7.45
N LEU A 366 5.34 29.20 -7.86
CA LEU A 366 6.41 28.77 -8.76
C LEU A 366 6.20 29.37 -10.16
N LYS A 367 7.31 29.81 -10.77
CA LYS A 367 7.35 30.31 -12.15
C LYS A 367 8.54 29.69 -12.89
N VAL A 368 8.38 29.46 -14.19
CA VAL A 368 9.52 29.10 -15.03
C VAL A 368 10.51 30.26 -15.05
N GLY A 369 11.78 29.94 -14.91
CA GLY A 369 12.88 30.87 -14.72
C GLY A 369 13.24 31.12 -13.25
N ALA A 370 12.37 30.79 -12.29
CA ALA A 370 12.62 31.04 -10.87
C ALA A 370 13.67 30.09 -10.29
N GLN A 371 14.41 30.57 -9.30
CA GLN A 371 15.22 29.73 -8.44
C GLN A 371 14.34 28.96 -7.45
N VAL A 372 14.61 27.66 -7.34
CA VAL A 372 13.85 26.74 -6.52
C VAL A 372 14.78 25.89 -5.67
N THR A 373 14.38 25.64 -4.43
CA THR A 373 15.02 24.65 -3.57
C THR A 373 14.45 23.29 -3.90
N VAL A 374 15.33 22.37 -4.31
CA VAL A 374 15.01 20.98 -4.64
C VAL A 374 15.60 20.11 -3.55
N GLU A 375 14.80 19.20 -3.04
CA GLU A 375 15.20 18.27 -1.98
C GLU A 375 15.15 16.85 -2.51
N ARG A 376 16.15 16.07 -2.13
CA ARG A 376 16.16 14.62 -2.31
C ARG A 376 16.33 13.98 -0.93
N ALA A 377 15.29 13.28 -0.47
CA ALA A 377 15.34 12.48 0.75
C ALA A 377 15.62 11.01 0.38
N GLY A 378 16.86 10.56 0.52
CA GLY A 378 17.29 9.21 0.14
C GLY A 378 17.20 8.94 -1.37
N ASP A 379 16.99 7.69 -1.78
CA ASP A 379 16.79 7.29 -3.18
C ASP A 379 15.37 7.55 -3.74
N VAL A 380 14.64 8.49 -3.14
CA VAL A 380 13.26 8.83 -3.50
C VAL A 380 13.19 9.94 -4.56
N ILE A 381 12.08 9.95 -5.32
CA ILE A 381 11.74 10.97 -6.34
C ILE A 381 12.01 12.39 -5.81
N PRO A 382 12.90 13.17 -6.44
CA PRO A 382 13.19 14.55 -6.05
C PRO A 382 11.95 15.43 -6.11
N ARG A 383 11.86 16.41 -5.20
CA ARG A 383 10.71 17.36 -5.15
C ARG A 383 11.17 18.80 -5.02
N VAL A 384 10.39 19.72 -5.59
CA VAL A 384 10.56 21.15 -5.35
C VAL A 384 9.91 21.51 -4.03
N VAL A 385 10.66 22.08 -3.09
CA VAL A 385 10.18 22.43 -1.74
C VAL A 385 9.63 23.85 -1.71
N SER A 386 10.38 24.82 -2.24
CA SER A 386 10.04 26.25 -2.22
C SER A 386 10.75 27.01 -3.33
N LEU A 387 10.40 28.30 -3.49
CA LEU A 387 11.26 29.29 -4.14
C LEU A 387 12.55 29.49 -3.33
N ALA A 388 13.59 30.00 -3.97
CA ALA A 388 14.88 30.31 -3.38
C ALA A 388 15.37 31.70 -3.83
N GLY A 389 16.40 32.21 -3.15
CA GLY A 389 17.07 33.47 -3.52
C GLY A 389 16.14 34.68 -3.61
N ASP A 390 16.40 35.53 -4.59
CA ASP A 390 15.64 36.78 -4.82
C ASP A 390 14.17 36.49 -5.15
N ASP A 391 13.86 35.38 -5.82
CA ASP A 391 12.48 34.98 -6.13
C ASP A 391 11.65 34.71 -4.86
N LEU A 392 12.27 34.18 -3.80
CA LEU A 392 11.60 34.00 -2.50
C LEU A 392 11.32 35.35 -1.82
N ALA A 393 12.27 36.29 -1.90
CA ALA A 393 12.13 37.62 -1.32
C ALA A 393 11.05 38.44 -2.03
N GLU A 394 11.01 38.39 -3.36
CA GLU A 394 9.96 39.01 -4.18
C GLU A 394 8.60 38.43 -3.86
N ALA A 395 8.43 37.10 -3.85
CA ALA A 395 7.15 36.46 -3.54
C ALA A 395 6.62 36.83 -2.14
N SER A 396 7.51 37.04 -1.17
CA SER A 396 7.15 37.40 0.21
C SER A 396 6.66 38.85 0.34
N ALA A 397 7.12 39.76 -0.53
CA ALA A 397 6.68 41.16 -0.57
C ALA A 397 5.25 41.35 -1.11
N TYR A 398 4.70 40.30 -1.74
CA TYR A 398 3.46 40.32 -2.50
C TYR A 398 2.29 39.60 -1.76
N ALA A 399 2.47 39.21 -0.50
CA ALA A 399 1.66 38.20 0.19
C ALA A 399 0.24 38.65 0.65
N GLU A 400 -0.17 39.91 0.51
CA GLU A 400 -1.45 40.37 1.09
C GLU A 400 -2.67 40.35 0.13
N ASP A 401 -2.53 40.26 -1.20
CA ASP A 401 -3.71 40.27 -2.10
C ASP A 401 -3.45 39.71 -3.52
N ILE A 402 -3.12 38.41 -3.66
CA ILE A 402 -2.83 37.82 -4.98
C ILE A 402 -3.77 36.67 -5.36
N LYS A 403 -4.55 36.91 -6.41
CA LYS A 403 -5.18 35.86 -7.23
C LYS A 403 -4.09 34.97 -7.84
N PRO A 404 -4.25 33.63 -7.89
CA PRO A 404 -3.27 32.74 -8.48
C PRO A 404 -2.87 33.21 -9.88
N LEU A 405 -1.56 33.23 -10.15
CA LEU A 405 -1.03 33.70 -11.42
C LEU A 405 -1.66 32.90 -12.59
N PRO A 406 -2.15 33.56 -13.64
CA PRO A 406 -2.93 32.94 -14.72
C PRO A 406 -2.12 31.95 -15.59
N GLU A 407 -0.80 31.86 -15.41
CA GLU A 407 0.10 31.11 -16.30
C GLU A 407 0.20 29.61 -15.98
N TRP A 408 -0.17 29.17 -14.77
CA TRP A 408 -0.09 27.75 -14.35
C TRP A 408 -1.45 27.09 -14.09
N LEU A 409 -2.46 27.49 -14.86
CA LEU A 409 -3.70 26.73 -14.94
C LEU A 409 -3.41 25.36 -15.60
N PRO A 410 -4.06 24.27 -15.13
CA PRO A 410 -3.96 22.99 -15.82
C PRO A 410 -4.34 23.13 -17.29
N PRO A 411 -3.65 22.44 -18.22
CA PRO A 411 -3.93 22.57 -19.63
C PRO A 411 -5.37 22.16 -19.89
N SER A 412 -6.12 22.93 -20.68
CA SER A 412 -7.53 22.61 -20.98
C SER A 412 -7.70 21.29 -21.75
N LYS A 413 -6.61 20.78 -22.33
CA LYS A 413 -6.53 19.54 -23.09
C LYS A 413 -5.40 18.64 -22.58
N CYS A 414 -5.65 17.34 -22.59
CA CYS A 414 -4.67 16.30 -22.27
C CYS A 414 -3.53 16.31 -23.30
N PRO A 415 -2.26 16.37 -22.88
CA PRO A 415 -1.13 16.37 -23.82
C PRO A 415 -1.01 15.06 -24.62
N ASP A 416 -1.47 13.93 -24.07
CA ASP A 416 -1.27 12.62 -24.69
C ASP A 416 -2.38 12.23 -25.69
N CYS A 417 -3.59 12.81 -25.58
CA CYS A 417 -4.72 12.43 -26.45
C CYS A 417 -5.65 13.58 -26.87
N GLY A 418 -5.35 14.81 -26.48
CA GLY A 418 -6.14 16.00 -26.81
C GLY A 418 -7.56 16.02 -26.21
N SER A 419 -7.90 15.10 -25.31
CA SER A 419 -9.20 15.10 -24.62
C SER A 419 -9.31 16.24 -23.62
N SER A 420 -10.53 16.62 -23.27
CA SER A 420 -10.75 17.61 -22.21
C SER A 420 -10.18 17.11 -20.87
N VAL A 421 -9.79 18.05 -20.02
CA VAL A 421 -9.39 17.76 -18.65
C VAL A 421 -10.42 18.31 -17.68
N VAL A 422 -10.60 17.64 -16.57
CA VAL A 422 -11.51 18.05 -15.50
C VAL A 422 -10.80 18.03 -14.17
N ARG A 423 -11.08 19.03 -13.32
CA ARG A 423 -10.70 18.99 -11.90
C ARG A 423 -11.72 18.10 -11.19
N ALA A 424 -11.33 16.86 -10.90
CA ALA A 424 -12.22 15.90 -10.25
C ALA A 424 -12.07 15.98 -8.72
N PRO A 425 -13.16 16.15 -7.95
CA PRO A 425 -13.12 15.88 -6.52
C PRO A 425 -12.84 14.39 -6.29
N LEU A 426 -11.89 14.06 -5.42
CA LEU A 426 -11.41 12.67 -5.24
C LEU A 426 -12.37 11.73 -4.52
N SER A 427 -13.37 12.25 -3.81
CA SER A 427 -14.57 11.52 -3.35
C SER A 427 -15.51 12.51 -2.66
N ALA A 428 -16.70 12.05 -2.26
CA ALA A 428 -17.59 12.80 -1.36
C ALA A 428 -16.97 13.05 0.05
N SER A 429 -15.89 12.34 0.41
CA SER A 429 -15.10 12.60 1.60
C SER A 429 -14.02 13.64 1.31
N LYS A 430 -14.24 14.86 1.80
CA LYS A 430 -13.23 15.92 1.90
C LYS A 430 -12.05 15.41 2.74
N THR A 431 -10.93 15.07 2.11
CA THR A 431 -9.65 14.97 2.83
C THR A 431 -8.48 15.47 1.98
N ALA A 432 -7.95 16.62 2.41
CA ALA A 432 -6.55 17.10 2.45
C ALA A 432 -5.62 17.04 1.22
N MET A 433 -5.90 16.31 0.15
CA MET A 433 -5.13 16.37 -1.10
C MET A 433 -5.91 17.19 -2.11
N GLY A 434 -5.29 18.26 -2.63
CA GLY A 434 -5.88 19.19 -3.60
C GLY A 434 -6.54 18.51 -4.80
N SER A 435 -7.25 19.32 -5.60
CA SER A 435 -8.02 18.80 -6.73
C SER A 435 -7.12 18.15 -7.77
N ILE A 436 -7.20 16.82 -7.95
CA ILE A 436 -6.46 16.14 -9.02
C ILE A 436 -7.15 16.45 -10.35
N VAL A 437 -6.35 16.96 -11.30
CA VAL A 437 -6.77 17.18 -12.68
C VAL A 437 -6.66 15.86 -13.44
N ARG A 438 -7.70 15.49 -14.19
CA ARG A 438 -7.75 14.22 -14.93
C ARG A 438 -8.16 14.43 -16.39
N CYS A 439 -7.56 13.63 -17.27
CA CYS A 439 -7.96 13.44 -18.65
C CYS A 439 -9.27 12.63 -18.73
N THR A 440 -10.29 13.18 -19.43
CA THR A 440 -11.57 12.49 -19.67
C THR A 440 -11.51 11.52 -20.86
N GLY A 441 -10.36 11.44 -21.52
CA GLY A 441 -10.14 10.62 -22.71
C GLY A 441 -10.28 9.11 -22.49
N GLY A 442 -10.40 8.64 -21.24
CA GLY A 442 -10.86 7.30 -20.92
C GLY A 442 -10.34 6.20 -21.85
N LEU A 443 -11.22 5.70 -22.72
CA LEU A 443 -10.97 4.59 -23.63
C LEU A 443 -10.04 4.93 -24.80
N LYS A 444 -9.95 6.21 -25.22
CA LYS A 444 -9.07 6.66 -26.32
C LYS A 444 -7.69 7.14 -25.88
N CYS A 445 -7.49 7.38 -24.58
CA CYS A 445 -6.23 7.92 -24.08
C CYS A 445 -5.15 6.82 -24.04
N PRO A 446 -4.03 6.97 -24.77
CA PRO A 446 -3.00 5.93 -24.83
C PRO A 446 -2.40 5.65 -23.45
N SER A 447 -2.25 6.68 -22.62
CA SER A 447 -1.70 6.58 -21.26
C SER A 447 -2.64 5.88 -20.28
N GLN A 448 -3.94 5.83 -20.58
CA GLN A 448 -4.92 5.07 -19.79
C GLN A 448 -5.19 3.68 -20.36
N SER A 449 -4.84 3.42 -21.62
CA SER A 449 -5.27 2.26 -22.40
C SER A 449 -5.08 0.92 -21.66
N MET A 450 -3.90 0.67 -21.08
CA MET A 450 -3.60 -0.60 -20.40
C MET A 450 -4.52 -0.87 -19.21
N GLU A 451 -4.68 0.08 -18.29
CA GLU A 451 -5.56 -0.09 -17.14
C GLU A 451 -7.04 -0.15 -17.56
N ARG A 452 -7.41 0.52 -18.65
CA ARG A 452 -8.76 0.42 -19.23
C ARG A 452 -9.04 -0.95 -19.82
N LEU A 453 -8.09 -1.51 -20.58
CA LEU A 453 -8.19 -2.86 -21.15
C LEU A 453 -8.26 -3.92 -20.03
N LEU A 454 -7.44 -3.77 -18.99
CA LEU A 454 -7.47 -4.65 -17.83
C LEU A 454 -8.80 -4.60 -17.09
N HIS A 455 -9.29 -3.39 -16.79
CA HIS A 455 -10.59 -3.21 -16.16
C HIS A 455 -11.72 -3.79 -17.02
N PHE A 456 -11.68 -3.54 -18.33
CA PHE A 456 -12.68 -4.06 -19.27
C PHE A 456 -12.74 -5.59 -19.27
N CYS A 457 -11.59 -6.27 -19.21
CA CYS A 457 -11.50 -7.73 -19.20
C CYS A 457 -11.72 -8.36 -17.82
N ALA A 458 -11.78 -7.57 -16.75
CA ALA A 458 -11.77 -8.04 -15.37
C ALA A 458 -12.95 -8.96 -15.04
N ARG A 459 -12.78 -9.77 -13.99
CA ARG A 459 -13.77 -10.77 -13.53
C ARG A 459 -15.14 -10.17 -13.21
N ASP A 460 -15.21 -8.92 -12.76
CA ASP A 460 -16.48 -8.25 -12.44
C ASP A 460 -17.02 -7.38 -13.60
N ALA A 461 -16.22 -7.22 -14.66
CA ALA A 461 -16.52 -6.50 -15.90
C ALA A 461 -16.96 -7.47 -17.01
N LEU A 462 -16.25 -7.62 -18.13
CA LEU A 462 -16.67 -8.61 -19.14
C LEU A 462 -16.24 -10.05 -18.83
N ASP A 463 -15.31 -10.27 -17.88
CA ASP A 463 -14.75 -11.60 -17.56
C ASP A 463 -14.28 -12.35 -18.82
N ILE A 464 -13.31 -11.74 -19.53
CA ILE A 464 -12.68 -12.32 -20.71
C ILE A 464 -11.43 -13.09 -20.27
N ARG A 465 -11.59 -14.40 -20.06
CA ARG A 465 -10.50 -15.27 -19.62
C ARG A 465 -9.40 -15.34 -20.68
N GLY A 466 -8.15 -15.30 -20.24
CA GLY A 466 -6.97 -15.33 -21.12
C GLY A 466 -6.39 -13.95 -21.45
N LEU A 467 -7.10 -12.85 -21.14
CA LEU A 467 -6.58 -11.48 -21.24
C LEU A 467 -6.14 -10.95 -19.88
N ALA A 468 -5.14 -11.62 -19.29
CA ALA A 468 -4.46 -11.11 -18.11
C ALA A 468 -3.40 -10.06 -18.49
N ARG A 469 -2.86 -9.33 -17.50
CA ARG A 469 -1.87 -8.25 -17.67
C ARG A 469 -0.75 -8.59 -18.66
N GLY A 470 -0.01 -9.68 -18.45
CA GLY A 470 1.12 -10.01 -19.34
C GLY A 470 0.71 -10.25 -20.80
N THR A 471 -0.46 -10.84 -21.04
CA THR A 471 -0.98 -11.05 -22.41
C THR A 471 -1.43 -9.73 -23.03
N LEU A 472 -2.17 -8.90 -22.29
CA LEU A 472 -2.59 -7.58 -22.77
C LEU A 472 -1.41 -6.65 -23.03
N GLU A 473 -0.38 -6.66 -22.17
CA GLU A 473 0.85 -5.89 -22.37
C GLU A 473 1.59 -6.31 -23.63
N THR A 474 1.66 -7.61 -23.91
CA THR A 474 2.24 -8.12 -25.15
C THR A 474 1.44 -7.64 -26.37
N LEU A 475 0.11 -7.85 -26.36
CA LEU A 475 -0.79 -7.43 -27.43
C LEU A 475 -0.78 -5.90 -27.66
N HIS A 476 -0.67 -5.13 -26.59
CA HIS A 476 -0.67 -3.67 -26.66
C HIS A 476 0.66 -3.14 -27.20
N ARG A 477 1.79 -3.67 -26.71
CA ARG A 477 3.14 -3.31 -27.18
C ARG A 477 3.32 -3.62 -28.66
N GLU A 478 2.78 -4.74 -29.14
CA GLU A 478 2.80 -5.10 -30.57
C GLU A 478 1.75 -4.34 -31.41
N GLY A 479 0.97 -3.45 -30.80
CA GLY A 479 -0.06 -2.67 -31.47
C GLY A 479 -1.26 -3.51 -31.95
N VAL A 480 -1.40 -4.75 -31.48
CA VAL A 480 -2.48 -5.67 -31.83
C VAL A 480 -3.79 -5.26 -31.15
N VAL A 481 -3.73 -4.84 -29.88
CA VAL A 481 -4.88 -4.35 -29.08
C VAL A 481 -4.56 -2.96 -28.53
N LYS A 482 -5.26 -1.94 -29.03
CA LYS A 482 -5.15 -0.55 -28.56
C LYS A 482 -6.41 -0.12 -27.82
N THR A 483 -7.57 -0.56 -28.27
CA THR A 483 -8.87 -0.27 -27.65
C THR A 483 -9.62 -1.57 -27.30
N PRO A 484 -10.65 -1.51 -26.44
CA PRO A 484 -11.46 -2.69 -26.15
C PRO A 484 -12.15 -3.31 -27.37
N ALA A 485 -12.41 -2.53 -28.43
CA ALA A 485 -13.01 -3.05 -29.66
C ALA A 485 -12.08 -4.04 -30.37
N ASP A 486 -10.76 -3.81 -30.34
CA ASP A 486 -9.76 -4.66 -31.00
C ASP A 486 -9.79 -6.10 -30.46
N ILE A 487 -10.13 -6.29 -29.18
CA ILE A 487 -10.25 -7.62 -28.54
C ILE A 487 -11.23 -8.50 -29.34
N PHE A 488 -12.36 -7.93 -29.73
CA PHE A 488 -13.41 -8.65 -30.46
C PHE A 488 -13.10 -8.82 -31.95
N THR A 489 -11.94 -8.38 -32.41
CA THR A 489 -11.47 -8.59 -33.79
C THR A 489 -10.39 -9.67 -33.90
N LEU A 490 -9.87 -10.16 -32.77
CA LEU A 490 -8.70 -11.02 -32.73
C LEU A 490 -8.85 -12.32 -33.52
N GLU A 491 -9.97 -13.03 -33.39
CA GLU A 491 -10.20 -14.26 -34.15
C GLU A 491 -10.38 -13.99 -35.65
N ARG A 492 -11.04 -12.90 -36.03
CA ARG A 492 -11.16 -12.52 -37.45
C ARG A 492 -9.80 -12.19 -38.07
N ARG A 493 -8.90 -11.59 -37.29
CA ARG A 493 -7.56 -11.19 -37.75
C ARG A 493 -6.54 -12.32 -37.69
N PHE A 494 -6.65 -13.25 -36.73
CA PHE A 494 -5.60 -14.24 -36.46
C PHE A 494 -6.11 -15.67 -36.31
N GLY A 495 -7.38 -15.91 -36.59
CA GLY A 495 -7.98 -17.23 -36.61
C GLY A 495 -7.58 -18.05 -37.84
N PRO A 496 -8.00 -19.32 -37.89
CA PRO A 496 -7.69 -20.25 -38.99
C PRO A 496 -8.03 -19.70 -40.39
N ASP A 497 -9.16 -18.99 -40.48
CA ASP A 497 -9.67 -18.45 -41.73
C ASP A 497 -9.15 -17.04 -42.05
N SER A 498 -8.21 -16.52 -41.25
CA SER A 498 -7.64 -15.19 -41.47
C SER A 498 -6.57 -15.18 -42.55
N GLY A 499 -6.51 -14.08 -43.31
CA GLY A 499 -5.42 -13.81 -44.25
C GLY A 499 -4.19 -13.14 -43.63
N ASP A 500 -4.27 -12.70 -42.35
CA ASP A 500 -3.16 -11.99 -41.72
C ASP A 500 -2.14 -12.96 -41.12
N ALA A 501 -0.89 -12.48 -41.00
CA ALA A 501 0.16 -13.24 -40.35
C ALA A 501 -0.12 -13.36 -38.83
N VAL A 502 -0.31 -14.58 -38.36
CA VAL A 502 -0.42 -14.90 -36.93
C VAL A 502 0.89 -14.53 -36.20
N PRO A 503 0.83 -13.83 -35.05
CA PRO A 503 2.00 -13.55 -34.23
C PRO A 503 2.78 -14.82 -33.89
N THR A 504 4.11 -14.78 -34.04
CA THR A 504 4.99 -15.96 -33.93
C THR A 504 4.85 -16.68 -32.58
N TRP A 505 4.55 -15.95 -31.51
CA TRP A 505 4.34 -16.48 -30.17
C TRP A 505 2.98 -17.17 -29.95
N TRP A 506 2.02 -17.00 -30.86
CA TRP A 506 0.78 -17.80 -30.95
C TRP A 506 0.88 -18.97 -31.93
N ARG A 507 1.95 -19.06 -32.70
CA ARG A 507 2.25 -20.23 -33.54
C ARG A 507 2.97 -21.30 -32.73
N TYR A 508 2.75 -22.57 -33.06
CA TYR A 508 3.64 -23.64 -32.60
C TYR A 508 4.99 -23.51 -33.29
N ALA A 509 6.07 -23.29 -32.53
CA ALA A 509 7.38 -23.78 -32.96
C ALA A 509 7.27 -25.31 -32.97
N GLY A 510 7.62 -25.97 -34.07
CA GLY A 510 7.39 -27.40 -34.32
C GLY A 510 8.12 -28.35 -33.34
N VAL A 511 7.73 -28.36 -32.07
CA VAL A 511 8.23 -29.29 -31.06
C VAL A 511 7.42 -30.57 -31.15
N LYS A 512 8.05 -31.61 -31.69
CA LYS A 512 7.52 -32.97 -31.74
C LYS A 512 7.46 -33.54 -30.33
N ASN A 513 6.40 -34.27 -29.99
CA ASN A 513 6.37 -35.05 -28.77
C ASN A 513 7.39 -36.22 -28.83
N SER A 514 7.55 -36.95 -27.73
CA SER A 514 8.42 -38.14 -27.64
C SER A 514 8.04 -39.30 -28.60
N LYS A 515 6.94 -39.17 -29.36
CA LYS A 515 6.52 -40.09 -30.43
C LYS A 515 6.71 -39.50 -31.84
N GLY A 516 7.29 -38.31 -31.98
CA GLY A 516 7.51 -37.66 -33.27
C GLY A 516 6.31 -36.89 -33.83
N GLU A 517 5.20 -36.81 -33.09
CA GLU A 517 3.94 -36.19 -33.54
C GLU A 517 3.91 -34.71 -33.13
N ILE A 518 3.49 -33.85 -34.06
CA ILE A 518 3.20 -32.45 -33.78
C ILE A 518 1.76 -32.40 -33.26
N LYS A 519 1.55 -32.07 -31.98
CA LYS A 519 0.20 -31.79 -31.46
C LYS A 519 -0.25 -30.43 -32.00
N HIS A 520 -0.96 -30.45 -33.11
CA HIS A 520 -1.68 -29.29 -33.63
C HIS A 520 -2.88 -29.00 -32.73
N GLY A 521 -3.06 -27.74 -32.29
CA GLY A 521 -4.43 -27.20 -32.28
C GLY A 521 -4.88 -27.10 -33.74
N SER A 522 -6.18 -27.16 -34.04
CA SER A 522 -6.67 -26.99 -35.41
C SER A 522 -5.99 -25.76 -36.03
N ASP A 523 -5.30 -25.96 -37.15
CA ASP A 523 -4.82 -24.88 -38.04
C ASP A 523 -3.53 -24.12 -37.63
N GLY A 524 -2.71 -24.67 -36.74
CA GLY A 524 -1.34 -24.17 -36.48
C GLY A 524 -1.20 -23.12 -35.36
N LEU A 525 -2.29 -22.88 -34.62
CA LEU A 525 -2.34 -22.02 -33.43
C LEU A 525 -2.08 -22.80 -32.12
N LYS A 526 -1.54 -22.10 -31.11
CA LYS A 526 -1.46 -22.62 -29.73
C LYS A 526 -2.86 -22.78 -29.13
N GLN A 527 -3.06 -23.81 -28.30
CA GLN A 527 -4.33 -24.04 -27.61
C GLN A 527 -4.78 -22.85 -26.74
N SER A 528 -3.83 -22.05 -26.23
CA SER A 528 -4.13 -20.83 -25.48
C SER A 528 -4.81 -19.76 -26.33
N ALA A 529 -4.42 -19.61 -27.60
CA ALA A 529 -5.05 -18.67 -28.54
C ALA A 529 -6.47 -19.11 -28.90
N VAL A 530 -6.66 -20.39 -29.21
CA VAL A 530 -7.99 -20.96 -29.49
C VAL A 530 -8.94 -20.78 -28.31
N LYS A 531 -8.48 -21.07 -27.08
CA LYS A 531 -9.27 -20.86 -25.86
C LYS A 531 -9.60 -19.39 -25.62
N LEU A 532 -8.69 -18.48 -25.96
CA LEU A 532 -8.94 -17.04 -25.87
C LEU A 532 -10.04 -16.60 -26.85
N PHE A 533 -9.98 -17.04 -28.11
CA PHE A 533 -11.01 -16.73 -29.11
C PHE A 533 -12.39 -17.22 -28.66
N GLN A 534 -12.47 -18.46 -28.17
CA GLN A 534 -13.69 -19.02 -27.57
C GLN A 534 -14.20 -18.18 -26.39
N ALA A 535 -13.31 -17.73 -25.49
CA ALA A 535 -13.70 -16.89 -24.36
C ALA A 535 -14.25 -15.52 -24.80
N ILE A 536 -13.66 -14.93 -25.86
CA ILE A 536 -14.14 -13.67 -26.45
C ILE A 536 -15.52 -13.88 -27.09
N GLU A 537 -15.72 -14.97 -27.83
CA GLU A 537 -16.97 -15.25 -28.52
C GLU A 537 -18.14 -15.50 -27.54
N VAL A 538 -17.88 -16.21 -26.44
CA VAL A 538 -18.87 -16.37 -25.36
C VAL A 538 -19.36 -15.01 -24.84
N ARG A 539 -18.46 -14.03 -24.72
CA ARG A 539 -18.84 -12.67 -24.27
C ARG A 539 -19.48 -11.85 -25.38
N ARG A 540 -19.10 -12.05 -26.65
CA ARG A 540 -19.74 -11.40 -27.80
C ARG A 540 -21.25 -11.70 -27.85
N GLN A 541 -21.64 -12.94 -27.55
CA GLN A 541 -23.03 -13.40 -27.67
C GLN A 541 -23.99 -12.82 -26.60
N GLY A 542 -23.47 -12.26 -25.50
CA GLY A 542 -24.33 -11.68 -24.47
C GLY A 542 -23.59 -11.18 -23.23
N VAL A 543 -23.55 -9.87 -23.04
CA VAL A 543 -23.04 -9.20 -21.84
C VAL A 543 -24.20 -8.53 -21.10
N PRO A 544 -24.43 -8.81 -19.81
CA PRO A 544 -25.42 -8.06 -19.03
C PRO A 544 -25.11 -6.55 -19.01
N LEU A 545 -26.13 -5.70 -19.22
CA LEU A 545 -25.96 -4.25 -19.30
C LEU A 545 -25.13 -3.65 -18.15
N HIS A 546 -25.41 -4.04 -16.91
CA HIS A 546 -24.67 -3.54 -15.74
C HIS A 546 -23.17 -3.85 -15.79
N ARG A 547 -22.79 -5.02 -16.31
CA ARG A 547 -21.38 -5.41 -16.47
C ARG A 547 -20.72 -4.64 -17.59
N PHE A 548 -21.45 -4.39 -18.67
CA PHE A 548 -20.96 -3.57 -19.78
C PHE A 548 -20.72 -2.12 -19.32
N ILE A 549 -21.68 -1.50 -18.61
CA ILE A 549 -21.54 -0.15 -18.04
C ILE A 549 -20.33 -0.08 -17.11
N TYR A 550 -20.19 -1.07 -16.21
CA TYR A 550 -19.05 -1.13 -15.30
C TYR A 550 -17.72 -1.25 -16.05
N ALA A 551 -17.66 -2.07 -17.11
CA ALA A 551 -16.46 -2.29 -17.90
C ALA A 551 -15.96 -1.06 -18.66
N LEU A 552 -16.82 -0.09 -18.96
CA LEU A 552 -16.41 1.19 -19.56
C LEU A 552 -15.44 1.97 -18.66
N GLY A 553 -15.39 1.65 -17.35
CA GLY A 553 -14.47 2.27 -16.40
C GLY A 553 -14.77 3.75 -16.17
N ILE A 554 -16.03 4.17 -16.28
CA ILE A 554 -16.42 5.56 -16.04
C ILE A 554 -16.03 5.93 -14.61
N PRO A 555 -15.32 7.06 -14.37
CA PRO A 555 -14.92 7.47 -13.04
C PRO A 555 -16.10 7.48 -12.05
N ASN A 556 -15.87 7.03 -10.82
CA ASN A 556 -16.87 6.94 -9.75
C ASN A 556 -18.05 5.97 -9.98
N ILE A 557 -18.10 5.26 -11.11
CA ILE A 557 -19.14 4.27 -11.39
C ILE A 557 -18.64 2.86 -11.01
N GLY A 558 -18.97 2.44 -9.79
CA GLY A 558 -18.73 1.08 -9.31
C GLY A 558 -19.75 0.06 -9.84
N ALA A 559 -19.54 -1.22 -9.54
CA ALA A 559 -20.43 -2.31 -10.01
C ALA A 559 -21.88 -2.15 -9.51
N HIS A 560 -22.07 -1.67 -8.28
CA HIS A 560 -23.40 -1.37 -7.73
C HIS A 560 -24.10 -0.25 -8.51
N THR A 561 -23.42 0.90 -8.69
CA THR A 561 -23.94 2.03 -9.46
C THR A 561 -24.25 1.63 -10.90
N ALA A 562 -23.41 0.81 -11.52
CA ALA A 562 -23.65 0.29 -12.87
C ALA A 562 -24.93 -0.58 -12.93
N LYS A 563 -25.23 -1.34 -11.85
CA LYS A 563 -26.48 -2.10 -11.73
C LYS A 563 -27.70 -1.18 -11.61
N VAL A 564 -27.62 -0.17 -10.76
CA VAL A 564 -28.67 0.85 -10.62
C VAL A 564 -28.95 1.52 -11.97
N LEU A 565 -27.91 1.99 -12.66
CA LEU A 565 -28.02 2.62 -13.98
C LEU A 565 -28.65 1.66 -15.01
N ALA A 566 -28.21 0.40 -15.03
CA ALA A 566 -28.79 -0.60 -15.92
C ALA A 566 -30.28 -0.81 -15.66
N THR A 567 -30.68 -0.99 -14.40
CA THR A 567 -32.09 -1.16 -14.00
C THR A 567 -32.93 0.06 -14.36
N HIS A 568 -32.40 1.27 -14.17
CA HIS A 568 -33.14 2.50 -14.47
C HIS A 568 -33.35 2.72 -15.97
N TYR A 569 -32.31 2.51 -16.79
CA TYR A 569 -32.37 2.81 -18.24
C TYR A 569 -32.81 1.64 -19.11
N GLY A 570 -32.76 0.40 -18.61
CA GLY A 570 -33.22 -0.81 -19.30
C GLY A 570 -32.29 -1.29 -20.42
N SER A 571 -31.80 -0.40 -21.28
CA SER A 571 -30.96 -0.73 -22.45
C SER A 571 -29.73 0.18 -22.57
N LEU A 572 -28.69 -0.29 -23.26
CA LEU A 572 -27.51 0.53 -23.57
C LEU A 572 -27.88 1.76 -24.41
N ALA A 573 -28.81 1.61 -25.36
CA ALA A 573 -29.24 2.69 -26.23
C ALA A 573 -29.93 3.83 -25.44
N ALA A 574 -30.82 3.48 -24.50
CA ALA A 574 -31.48 4.45 -23.64
C ALA A 574 -30.49 5.16 -22.70
N PHE A 575 -29.58 4.39 -22.06
CA PHE A 575 -28.53 4.94 -21.21
C PHE A 575 -27.61 5.91 -21.97
N LYS A 576 -27.09 5.48 -23.13
CA LYS A 576 -26.22 6.31 -23.98
C LYS A 576 -26.94 7.58 -24.44
N LYS A 577 -28.21 7.48 -24.86
CA LYS A 577 -29.02 8.64 -25.27
C LYS A 577 -29.19 9.65 -24.13
N ALA A 578 -29.53 9.19 -22.92
CA ALA A 578 -29.72 10.06 -21.77
C ALA A 578 -28.42 10.77 -21.38
N ALA A 579 -27.30 10.05 -21.33
CA ALA A 579 -26.02 10.62 -20.96
C ALA A 579 -25.48 11.61 -22.02
N LEU A 580 -25.65 11.32 -23.31
CA LEU A 580 -25.30 12.25 -24.39
C LEU A 580 -26.16 13.52 -24.37
N ALA A 581 -27.46 13.39 -24.09
CA ALA A 581 -28.35 14.53 -23.97
C ALA A 581 -27.94 15.44 -22.79
N ALA A 582 -27.58 14.86 -21.65
CA ALA A 582 -27.06 15.60 -20.51
C ALA A 582 -25.74 16.29 -20.83
N ALA A 583 -24.82 15.60 -21.51
CA ALA A 583 -23.54 16.18 -21.90
C ALA A 583 -23.68 17.35 -22.87
N LYS A 584 -24.62 17.27 -23.82
CA LYS A 584 -24.92 18.35 -24.77
C LYS A 584 -25.68 19.52 -24.13
N GLY A 585 -26.58 19.23 -23.18
CA GLY A 585 -27.43 20.24 -22.55
C GLY A 585 -26.76 21.04 -21.42
N GLY A 586 -25.68 20.50 -20.82
CA GLY A 586 -24.99 21.13 -19.70
C GLY A 586 -25.72 21.01 -18.35
N PRO A 587 -25.14 21.55 -17.26
CA PRO A 587 -25.60 21.32 -15.89
C PRO A 587 -27.03 21.80 -15.59
N ALA A 588 -27.51 22.82 -16.30
CA ALA A 588 -28.86 23.38 -16.13
C ALA A 588 -29.93 22.66 -16.95
N SER A 589 -29.56 21.65 -17.75
CA SER A 589 -30.52 20.94 -18.60
C SER A 589 -31.37 19.94 -17.83
N LEU A 590 -32.60 19.73 -18.30
CA LEU A 590 -33.49 18.68 -17.77
C LEU A 590 -32.87 17.29 -17.90
N ALA A 591 -32.07 17.03 -18.94
CA ALA A 591 -31.37 15.77 -19.13
C ALA A 591 -30.29 15.55 -18.06
N HIS A 592 -29.55 16.60 -17.68
CA HIS A 592 -28.60 16.53 -16.58
C HIS A 592 -29.29 16.32 -15.23
N ALA A 593 -30.39 17.05 -14.97
CA ALA A 593 -31.19 16.86 -13.77
C ALA A 593 -31.74 15.42 -13.67
N ALA A 594 -32.18 14.84 -14.79
CA ALA A 594 -32.66 13.46 -14.84
C ALA A 594 -31.58 12.44 -14.41
N LEU A 595 -30.30 12.66 -14.75
CA LEU A 595 -29.20 11.79 -14.27
C LEU A 595 -29.07 11.83 -12.75
N THR A 596 -29.21 13.00 -12.14
CA THR A 596 -29.11 13.17 -10.67
C THR A 596 -30.33 12.67 -9.90
N HIS A 597 -31.45 12.42 -10.59
CA HIS A 597 -32.66 11.85 -9.98
C HIS A 597 -32.66 10.32 -9.94
N VAL A 598 -31.67 9.66 -10.55
CA VAL A 598 -31.49 8.22 -10.39
C VAL A 598 -31.00 7.95 -8.98
N ASP A 599 -31.70 7.10 -8.23
CA ASP A 599 -31.35 6.77 -6.85
C ASP A 599 -29.91 6.22 -6.76
N GLY A 600 -29.10 6.75 -5.85
CA GLY A 600 -27.66 6.42 -5.78
C GLY A 600 -26.75 7.11 -6.82
N VAL A 601 -27.27 8.00 -7.68
CA VAL A 601 -26.48 8.83 -8.60
C VAL A 601 -26.47 10.29 -8.15
N GLY A 602 -25.48 10.65 -7.34
CA GLY A 602 -25.27 12.04 -6.93
C GLY A 602 -24.65 12.93 -8.02
N PRO A 603 -24.53 14.25 -7.78
CA PRO A 603 -23.97 15.20 -8.74
C PRO A 603 -22.58 14.85 -9.28
N VAL A 604 -21.71 14.27 -8.44
CA VAL A 604 -20.35 13.84 -8.84
C VAL A 604 -20.40 12.69 -9.85
N LEU A 605 -21.30 11.72 -9.67
CA LEU A 605 -21.46 10.59 -10.58
C LEU A 605 -22.11 11.05 -11.89
N ALA A 606 -23.13 11.91 -11.81
CA ALA A 606 -23.77 12.50 -12.98
C ALA A 606 -22.76 13.29 -13.83
N GLN A 607 -21.89 14.09 -13.20
CA GLN A 607 -20.81 14.79 -13.89
C GLN A 607 -19.82 13.80 -14.53
N SER A 608 -19.49 12.69 -13.87
CA SER A 608 -18.59 11.68 -14.44
C SER A 608 -19.18 11.01 -15.69
N LEU A 609 -20.51 10.82 -15.73
CA LEU A 609 -21.21 10.34 -16.93
C LEU A 609 -21.16 11.39 -18.04
N VAL A 610 -21.43 12.66 -17.72
CA VAL A 610 -21.38 13.77 -18.66
C VAL A 610 -19.98 13.92 -19.26
N ASP A 611 -18.94 13.88 -18.44
CA ASP A 611 -17.54 14.01 -18.87
C ASP A 611 -17.12 12.87 -19.80
N PHE A 612 -17.54 11.64 -19.48
CA PHE A 612 -17.22 10.47 -20.29
C PHE A 612 -17.93 10.51 -21.64
N TRP A 613 -19.24 10.74 -21.66
CA TRP A 613 -20.05 10.74 -22.89
C TRP A 613 -19.92 12.02 -23.70
N GLY A 614 -19.53 13.14 -23.08
CA GLY A 614 -19.20 14.40 -23.74
C GLY A 614 -17.88 14.34 -24.51
N GLU A 615 -17.01 13.34 -24.25
CA GLU A 615 -15.82 13.08 -25.03
C GLU A 615 -16.16 12.18 -26.25
N PRO A 616 -16.10 12.71 -27.49
CA PRO A 616 -16.56 11.97 -28.67
C PRO A 616 -15.83 10.65 -28.90
N GLY A 617 -14.55 10.57 -28.54
CA GLY A 617 -13.76 9.34 -28.72
C GLY A 617 -14.20 8.19 -27.81
N ASN A 618 -14.72 8.46 -26.61
CA ASN A 618 -15.28 7.41 -25.77
C ASN A 618 -16.57 6.85 -26.41
N ALA A 619 -17.46 7.74 -26.85
CA ALA A 619 -18.71 7.36 -27.50
C ALA A 619 -18.46 6.55 -28.79
N PHE A 620 -17.46 6.95 -29.57
CA PHE A 620 -17.01 6.25 -30.78
C PHE A 620 -16.50 4.85 -30.48
N ILE A 621 -15.62 4.68 -29.49
CA ILE A 621 -15.10 3.35 -29.12
C ILE A 621 -16.23 2.44 -28.62
N VAL A 622 -17.22 2.97 -27.89
CA VAL A 622 -18.41 2.19 -27.51
C VAL A 622 -19.16 1.72 -28.75
N ASP A 623 -19.35 2.58 -29.76
CA ASP A 623 -19.97 2.18 -31.02
C ASP A 623 -19.15 1.13 -31.78
N GLU A 624 -17.82 1.24 -31.78
CA GLU A 624 -16.94 0.23 -32.37
C GLU A 624 -17.07 -1.14 -31.70
N ILE A 625 -17.13 -1.18 -30.36
CA ILE A 625 -17.36 -2.43 -29.62
C ILE A 625 -18.66 -3.08 -30.08
N ILE A 626 -19.75 -2.32 -30.16
CA ILE A 626 -21.05 -2.85 -30.61
C ILE A 626 -20.99 -3.26 -32.09
N ALA A 627 -20.31 -2.49 -32.94
CA ALA A 627 -20.14 -2.82 -34.36
C ALA A 627 -19.34 -4.10 -34.60
N THR A 628 -18.52 -4.55 -33.63
CA THR A 628 -17.89 -5.88 -33.70
C THR A 628 -18.88 -7.04 -33.50
N GLY A 629 -20.14 -6.75 -33.12
CA GLY A 629 -21.18 -7.75 -32.90
C GLY A 629 -21.39 -8.12 -31.43
N VAL A 630 -20.83 -7.35 -30.48
CA VAL A 630 -21.08 -7.56 -29.05
C VAL A 630 -22.54 -7.25 -28.72
N VAL A 631 -23.26 -8.26 -28.23
CA VAL A 631 -24.65 -8.14 -27.80
C VAL A 631 -24.69 -7.76 -26.32
N VAL A 632 -25.23 -6.57 -26.03
CA VAL A 632 -25.48 -6.12 -24.66
C VAL A 632 -26.93 -6.42 -24.31
N LEU A 633 -27.14 -7.29 -23.32
CA LEU A 633 -28.44 -7.73 -22.87
C LEU A 633 -29.11 -6.65 -22.02
N ASP A 634 -30.37 -6.36 -22.32
CA ASP A 634 -31.21 -5.45 -21.54
C ASP A 634 -31.33 -5.92 -20.08
N ALA A 635 -31.53 -4.98 -19.16
CA ALA A 635 -31.56 -5.24 -17.72
C ALA A 635 -32.63 -6.29 -17.34
N ASP A 636 -33.79 -6.21 -17.96
CA ASP A 636 -34.93 -7.10 -17.70
C ASP A 636 -34.78 -8.48 -18.37
N ALA A 637 -34.00 -8.59 -19.45
CA ALA A 637 -33.75 -9.87 -20.11
C ALA A 637 -32.96 -10.85 -19.22
N SER A 638 -32.19 -10.32 -18.26
CA SER A 638 -31.46 -11.13 -17.27
C SER A 638 -32.34 -11.78 -16.19
N SER A 639 -33.62 -11.39 -16.12
CA SER A 639 -34.62 -12.02 -15.24
C SER A 639 -35.35 -13.21 -15.87
N SER A 640 -35.11 -13.48 -17.17
CA SER A 640 -35.61 -14.67 -17.84
C SER A 640 -34.58 -15.81 -17.77
N LYS A 641 -35.05 -16.97 -17.31
CA LYS A 641 -34.28 -18.22 -17.17
C LYS A 641 -33.61 -18.62 -18.50
N ASN A 642 -32.29 -18.43 -18.61
CA ASN A 642 -31.29 -19.34 -19.21
C ASN A 642 -30.01 -18.56 -19.61
N GLN A 643 -28.96 -18.66 -18.79
CA GLN A 643 -27.60 -18.66 -19.31
C GLN A 643 -27.02 -20.08 -19.11
N PRO A 644 -26.45 -20.72 -20.14
CA PRO A 644 -25.94 -22.07 -20.01
C PRO A 644 -24.67 -22.05 -19.15
N SER A 645 -24.73 -22.73 -18.01
CA SER A 645 -23.55 -23.21 -17.29
C SER A 645 -23.11 -24.54 -17.92
N PRO A 646 -21.82 -24.79 -18.21
CA PRO A 646 -21.40 -26.09 -18.70
C PRO A 646 -21.32 -27.08 -17.54
N ARG A 647 -22.39 -27.85 -17.29
CA ARG A 647 -22.39 -29.20 -16.66
C ARG A 647 -23.81 -29.84 -16.69
N PHE A 648 -23.83 -31.09 -17.20
CA PHE A 648 -24.83 -32.18 -17.24
C PHE A 648 -26.23 -32.04 -16.57
N ALA A 649 -27.26 -32.53 -17.29
CA ALA A 649 -28.72 -32.63 -17.02
C ALA A 649 -29.10 -33.64 -15.89
N GLU A 650 -30.28 -33.76 -15.24
CA GLU A 650 -31.76 -33.52 -15.40
C GLU A 650 -32.45 -33.52 -13.97
N PRO A 651 -33.80 -33.57 -13.74
CA PRO A 651 -34.96 -32.79 -14.23
C PRO A 651 -35.84 -32.15 -13.10
N ALA A 652 -36.95 -31.52 -13.52
CA ALA A 652 -37.81 -30.47 -12.91
C ALA A 652 -38.76 -30.79 -11.74
N SER A 653 -39.22 -29.72 -11.03
CA SER A 653 -40.67 -29.48 -10.74
C SER A 653 -41.00 -28.02 -10.34
N SER A 654 -42.18 -27.56 -10.78
CA SER A 654 -42.89 -26.26 -10.66
C SER A 654 -43.18 -25.74 -9.23
N SER A 655 -43.49 -24.47 -8.92
CA SER A 655 -44.63 -23.66 -9.40
C SER A 655 -44.54 -22.15 -9.06
N SER A 656 -45.31 -21.35 -9.82
CA SER A 656 -45.46 -19.88 -9.87
C SER A 656 -46.50 -19.28 -8.90
N VAL A 657 -46.31 -18.04 -8.41
CA VAL A 657 -47.35 -16.97 -8.24
C VAL A 657 -46.67 -15.58 -8.08
N SER A 658 -47.22 -14.52 -8.71
CA SER A 658 -47.06 -13.06 -8.45
C SER A 658 -48.40 -12.36 -8.79
N PRO A 659 -48.66 -11.05 -8.54
CA PRO A 659 -48.19 -10.06 -7.52
C PRO A 659 -49.39 -9.35 -6.79
N THR A 660 -49.22 -8.42 -5.83
CA THR A 660 -49.29 -6.92 -5.91
C THR A 660 -49.51 -6.33 -4.45
N PRO A 661 -49.53 -5.00 -4.17
CA PRO A 661 -48.42 -4.16 -3.65
C PRO A 661 -48.58 -3.55 -2.22
N SER A 662 -47.47 -2.98 -1.71
CA SER A 662 -47.30 -1.95 -0.63
C SER A 662 -47.68 -2.33 0.82
N PRO A 663 -47.15 -1.68 1.91
CA PRO A 663 -46.38 -0.43 2.02
C PRO A 663 -45.09 -0.50 2.91
N THR A 664 -44.38 0.61 2.99
CA THR A 664 -43.21 0.94 3.85
C THR A 664 -43.47 0.84 5.36
N VAL A 665 -42.64 0.11 6.13
CA VAL A 665 -42.39 0.29 7.59
C VAL A 665 -41.01 -0.32 7.99
N PRO A 666 -40.45 -0.08 9.20
CA PRO A 666 -39.03 0.22 9.44
C PRO A 666 -38.21 -0.99 9.95
N SER A 667 -36.88 -0.84 10.02
CA SER A 667 -35.94 -1.87 10.49
C SER A 667 -36.22 -2.36 11.93
N PRO A 668 -36.36 -3.67 12.19
CA PRO A 668 -36.62 -4.19 13.54
C PRO A 668 -35.34 -4.47 14.34
N GLU A 669 -35.39 -4.25 15.66
CA GLU A 669 -34.36 -4.70 16.61
C GLU A 669 -34.52 -6.20 16.93
N PRO A 670 -33.43 -6.96 17.15
CA PRO A 670 -33.48 -8.42 17.32
C PRO A 670 -33.97 -8.84 18.71
N THR A 671 -34.73 -9.94 18.75
CA THR A 671 -35.44 -10.43 19.95
C THR A 671 -34.93 -11.76 20.52
N ALA A 672 -33.97 -12.43 19.87
CA ALA A 672 -33.39 -13.70 20.33
C ALA A 672 -32.01 -13.51 21.01
N ASP A 673 -31.68 -14.35 22.00
CA ASP A 673 -30.39 -14.33 22.71
C ASP A 673 -29.40 -15.34 22.12
N LEU A 674 -28.34 -14.83 21.50
CA LEU A 674 -27.26 -15.60 20.87
C LEU A 674 -25.95 -15.57 21.68
N ARG A 675 -25.97 -15.09 22.93
CA ARG A 675 -24.74 -14.90 23.74
C ARG A 675 -23.92 -16.20 23.87
N GLY A 676 -22.64 -16.10 23.51
CA GLY A 676 -21.69 -17.21 23.57
C GLY A 676 -21.73 -18.17 22.37
N MET A 677 -22.62 -17.96 21.39
CA MET A 677 -22.71 -18.79 20.19
C MET A 677 -21.82 -18.24 19.07
N LYS A 678 -20.92 -19.07 18.52
CA LYS A 678 -20.19 -18.75 17.29
C LYS A 678 -20.94 -19.25 16.07
N ILE A 679 -21.40 -18.32 15.23
CA ILE A 679 -22.25 -18.59 14.08
C ILE A 679 -21.51 -18.27 12.79
N LEU A 680 -21.46 -19.24 11.86
CA LEU A 680 -20.85 -19.08 10.55
C LEU A 680 -21.95 -18.88 9.51
N PHE A 681 -21.98 -17.72 8.86
CA PHE A 681 -22.85 -17.47 7.72
C PHE A 681 -22.18 -17.85 6.39
N THR A 682 -22.89 -18.59 5.54
CA THR A 682 -22.43 -18.97 4.20
C THR A 682 -23.57 -18.92 3.19
N GLY A 683 -23.38 -18.24 2.07
CA GLY A 683 -24.43 -18.01 1.05
C GLY A 683 -24.91 -16.55 1.04
N THR A 684 -26.06 -16.30 0.42
CA THR A 684 -26.74 -15.00 0.35
C THR A 684 -28.21 -15.15 0.76
N ILE A 685 -28.82 -14.07 1.26
CA ILE A 685 -30.27 -13.99 1.50
C ILE A 685 -30.81 -12.81 0.69
N ASP A 686 -31.98 -12.99 0.06
CA ASP A 686 -32.65 -11.91 -0.63
C ASP A 686 -33.11 -10.83 0.36
N GLY A 687 -32.74 -9.57 0.10
CA GLY A 687 -33.09 -8.43 0.93
C GLY A 687 -32.15 -8.15 2.12
N PHE A 688 -31.14 -8.99 2.37
CA PHE A 688 -30.13 -8.75 3.41
C PHE A 688 -28.71 -8.86 2.84
N SER A 689 -27.89 -7.85 3.09
CA SER A 689 -26.46 -7.93 2.86
C SER A 689 -25.83 -8.91 3.86
N ARG A 690 -24.66 -9.45 3.53
CA ARG A 690 -23.92 -10.32 4.45
C ARG A 690 -23.56 -9.60 5.76
N ASP A 691 -23.28 -8.30 5.66
CA ASP A 691 -22.97 -7.47 6.82
C ASP A 691 -24.23 -7.20 7.65
N ASP A 692 -25.40 -7.07 7.02
CA ASP A 692 -26.68 -6.91 7.73
C ASP A 692 -26.97 -8.15 8.60
N VAL A 693 -26.71 -9.35 8.07
CA VAL A 693 -26.87 -10.61 8.82
C VAL A 693 -25.84 -10.72 9.94
N HIS A 694 -24.60 -10.30 9.69
CA HIS A 694 -23.57 -10.26 10.73
C HIS A 694 -23.95 -9.29 11.86
N ASP A 695 -24.52 -8.14 11.53
CA ASP A 695 -24.95 -7.14 12.49
C ASP A 695 -26.16 -7.61 13.28
N LEU A 696 -27.12 -8.31 12.65
CA LEU A 696 -28.22 -8.99 13.37
C LEU A 696 -27.70 -10.03 14.37
N ILE A 697 -26.71 -10.84 13.99
CA ILE A 697 -26.10 -11.85 14.88
C ILE A 697 -25.41 -11.17 16.07
N ARG A 698 -24.64 -10.10 15.83
CA ARG A 698 -23.94 -9.36 16.89
C ARG A 698 -24.90 -8.61 17.80
N ALA A 699 -25.94 -7.99 17.24
CA ALA A 699 -26.98 -7.28 17.99
C ALA A 699 -27.79 -8.24 18.88
N ALA A 700 -27.95 -9.50 18.47
CA ALA A 700 -28.49 -10.57 19.29
C ALA A 700 -27.46 -11.19 20.27
N GLY A 701 -26.23 -10.69 20.34
CA GLY A 701 -25.18 -11.12 21.29
C GLY A 701 -24.27 -12.27 20.83
N GLY A 702 -24.41 -12.74 19.59
CA GLY A 702 -23.62 -13.83 19.03
C GLY A 702 -22.32 -13.40 18.35
N ASP A 703 -21.37 -14.32 18.25
CA ASP A 703 -20.09 -14.12 17.57
C ASP A 703 -20.15 -14.61 16.12
N VAL A 704 -19.74 -13.78 15.17
CA VAL A 704 -19.65 -14.19 13.75
C VAL A 704 -18.31 -14.88 13.50
N ALA A 705 -18.36 -16.16 13.11
CA ALA A 705 -17.18 -16.91 12.70
C ALA A 705 -16.88 -16.72 11.21
N SER A 706 -15.62 -16.52 10.83
CA SER A 706 -15.16 -16.46 9.44
C SER A 706 -14.79 -17.85 8.88
N THR A 707 -14.49 -18.79 9.77
CA THR A 707 -14.06 -20.16 9.47
C THR A 707 -14.81 -21.18 10.33
N LEU A 708 -15.01 -22.37 9.76
CA LEU A 708 -15.69 -23.47 10.43
C LEU A 708 -14.71 -24.23 11.33
N SER A 709 -15.02 -24.32 12.63
CA SER A 709 -14.24 -25.04 13.64
C SER A 709 -15.16 -25.87 14.54
N ARG A 710 -14.61 -26.75 15.40
CA ARG A 710 -15.41 -27.47 16.40
C ARG A 710 -16.09 -26.54 17.43
N LYS A 711 -15.66 -25.28 17.53
CA LYS A 711 -16.27 -24.26 18.41
C LYS A 711 -17.41 -23.51 17.72
N THR A 712 -17.67 -23.76 16.43
CA THR A 712 -18.80 -23.16 15.71
C THR A 712 -20.08 -23.85 16.18
N ALA A 713 -20.98 -23.08 16.77
CA ALA A 713 -22.24 -23.58 17.32
C ALA A 713 -23.30 -23.81 16.22
N LEU A 714 -23.27 -23.01 15.16
CA LEU A 714 -24.29 -23.03 14.10
C LEU A 714 -23.73 -22.57 12.76
N VAL A 715 -24.17 -23.20 11.67
CA VAL A 715 -23.94 -22.71 10.30
C VAL A 715 -25.26 -22.23 9.71
N VAL A 716 -25.31 -20.97 9.30
CA VAL A 716 -26.47 -20.39 8.62
C VAL A 716 -26.20 -20.40 7.11
N ALA A 717 -26.99 -21.19 6.38
CA ALA A 717 -26.82 -21.47 4.97
C ALA A 717 -27.85 -20.73 4.12
N GLY A 718 -27.39 -19.74 3.35
CA GLY A 718 -28.18 -19.01 2.37
C GLY A 718 -28.03 -19.58 0.95
N VAL A 719 -28.68 -18.93 0.00
CA VAL A 719 -28.61 -19.24 -1.43
C VAL A 719 -27.15 -19.21 -1.88
N GLY A 720 -26.70 -20.25 -2.59
CA GLY A 720 -25.30 -20.35 -3.04
C GLY A 720 -24.28 -20.67 -1.95
N ALA A 721 -24.71 -21.16 -0.78
CA ALA A 721 -23.80 -21.67 0.25
C ALA A 721 -22.80 -22.70 -0.34
N GLY A 722 -21.50 -22.42 -0.18
CA GLY A 722 -20.46 -23.22 -0.83
C GLY A 722 -20.48 -24.69 -0.37
N PRO A 723 -20.49 -25.67 -1.29
CA PRO A 723 -20.64 -27.09 -0.95
C PRO A 723 -19.51 -27.60 -0.04
N SER A 724 -18.30 -27.06 -0.15
CA SER A 724 -17.16 -27.39 0.72
C SER A 724 -17.38 -27.02 2.19
N LYS A 725 -18.11 -25.93 2.48
CA LYS A 725 -18.39 -25.50 3.86
C LYS A 725 -19.54 -26.31 4.48
N LEU A 726 -20.54 -26.65 3.68
CA LEU A 726 -21.64 -27.52 4.11
C LEU A 726 -21.16 -28.96 4.34
N ALA A 727 -20.27 -29.48 3.50
CA ALA A 727 -19.62 -30.77 3.72
C ALA A 727 -18.81 -30.78 5.02
N LYS A 728 -17.95 -29.77 5.23
CA LYS A 728 -17.14 -29.66 6.46
C LYS A 728 -18.01 -29.47 7.72
N ALA A 729 -19.16 -28.81 7.62
CA ALA A 729 -20.11 -28.67 8.72
C ALA A 729 -20.73 -30.01 9.12
N ARG A 730 -21.08 -30.85 8.14
CA ARG A 730 -21.54 -32.23 8.36
C ARG A 730 -20.44 -33.10 8.99
N ASP A 731 -19.20 -32.98 8.52
CA ASP A 731 -18.07 -33.75 9.05
C ASP A 731 -17.75 -33.39 10.51
N LEU A 732 -17.99 -32.14 10.91
CA LEU A 732 -17.81 -31.66 12.28
C LEU A 732 -19.06 -31.77 13.15
N ALA A 733 -20.15 -32.36 12.64
CA ALA A 733 -21.46 -32.48 13.29
C ALA A 733 -22.01 -31.12 13.79
N VAL A 734 -21.74 -30.03 13.07
CA VAL A 734 -22.27 -28.70 13.40
C VAL A 734 -23.65 -28.51 12.72
N PRO A 735 -24.70 -28.09 13.44
CA PRO A 735 -26.03 -27.87 12.87
C PRO A 735 -26.04 -26.84 11.73
N ILE A 736 -26.84 -27.10 10.69
CA ILE A 736 -26.99 -26.24 9.51
C ILE A 736 -28.44 -25.77 9.42
N VAL A 737 -28.65 -24.46 9.42
CA VAL A 737 -29.96 -23.81 9.40
C VAL A 737 -30.11 -22.98 8.14
N ASP A 738 -31.31 -23.01 7.56
CA ASP A 738 -31.65 -22.15 6.43
C ASP A 738 -31.64 -20.66 6.83
N ALA A 739 -31.01 -19.85 6.00
CA ALA A 739 -30.76 -18.46 6.32
C ALA A 739 -32.03 -17.59 6.40
N SER A 740 -33.03 -17.86 5.55
CA SER A 740 -34.31 -17.14 5.62
C SER A 740 -35.07 -17.48 6.90
N ARG A 741 -35.03 -18.74 7.34
CA ARG A 741 -35.60 -19.15 8.64
C ARG A 741 -34.86 -18.53 9.82
N PHE A 742 -33.53 -18.48 9.77
CA PHE A 742 -32.71 -17.91 10.82
C PHE A 742 -32.98 -16.40 11.03
N VAL A 743 -33.05 -15.63 9.94
CA VAL A 743 -33.35 -14.20 10.01
C VAL A 743 -34.80 -13.95 10.45
N SER A 744 -35.76 -14.76 9.99
CA SER A 744 -37.14 -14.68 10.49
C SER A 744 -37.21 -14.92 12.00
N ALA A 745 -36.50 -15.92 12.52
CA ALA A 745 -36.47 -16.22 13.96
C ALA A 745 -35.86 -15.07 14.80
N LEU A 746 -34.86 -14.37 14.27
CA LEU A 746 -34.24 -13.22 14.94
C LEU A 746 -35.13 -11.98 14.98
N THR A 747 -36.05 -11.86 14.02
CA THR A 747 -36.86 -10.66 13.79
C THR A 747 -38.33 -10.79 14.23
N SER A 748 -38.84 -12.02 14.37
CA SER A 748 -40.28 -12.28 14.57
C SER A 748 -40.70 -12.51 16.03
N GLY A 749 -39.80 -12.40 17.02
CA GLY A 749 -40.17 -12.44 18.44
C GLY A 749 -40.43 -13.83 19.05
N ASP A 750 -40.34 -14.92 18.28
CA ASP A 750 -40.73 -16.26 18.73
C ASP A 750 -39.69 -16.98 19.62
N GLY A 751 -38.57 -16.31 19.93
CA GLY A 751 -37.57 -16.67 20.96
C GLY A 751 -36.84 -18.02 20.81
N SER A 752 -37.28 -18.90 19.92
CA SER A 752 -36.70 -20.22 19.69
C SER A 752 -35.89 -20.23 18.39
N LEU A 753 -34.58 -20.47 18.52
CA LEU A 753 -33.74 -20.74 17.36
C LEU A 753 -34.15 -22.11 16.78
N PRO A 754 -34.31 -22.23 15.45
CA PRO A 754 -34.50 -23.53 14.81
C PRO A 754 -33.17 -24.28 14.87
N LEU A 755 -32.91 -25.03 15.94
CA LEU A 755 -31.72 -25.86 16.13
C LEU A 755 -31.92 -27.29 15.61
#